data_AF-A0AAW0UP21-F1
#
_entry.id   AF-A0AAW0UP21-F1
#
_cell.length_a   1.000
_cell.length_b   1.000
_cell.length_c   1.000
_cell.angle_alpha   90.00
_cell.angle_beta   90.00
_cell.angle_gamma   90.00
#
_symmetry.space_group_name_H-M   'P 1'
#
loop_
_entity.id
_entity.type
_entity.pdbx_description
1 polymer ?
#
loop_
_entity_poly.entity_id
_entity_poly.type
_entity_poly.pdbx_seq_one_letter_code
_entity_poly.pdbx_strand_id
1 'polypeptide(L)'
;MDRVVLPPCLLLLLLLLRPLGTNSSVHVYEFQPKGQQSDSYLLYSKNLTLPPLDALTFCVRLRFYFLWEVSGFLQVSDDTSGNLVPTIQAEVNLNYIRVTLANFRRYHFLKNRLRALTWHHLCVTYGEGVTVSYLDGAEQDRHPYELNQNITGNHAKVGAWDKASSYSGQLSQVNLWSRALTKQEVAALAECRQTLEGNLIAWEGPWDTFGNVTLTEEPIDKLCQEASGTDYFVFTDFTAPAAFQVCEGLGGYVPTPESRGEYETIVQAVDNYLKNNGRECKPFWAGITDNQEEGVWTLVKHMSKLEPPWAVDEPDGSNLENCAVVEGPLKMADARCDEQQCVVCAVPRRPVWKLLGACERYHRNTHFVALQDPSEGFLFRGYSDYRIVRDGSQWLWWDWRNSQTVATLSSGVNGVPIGRQDWRLTRPMCGQTEGETRRLLLTPCPADFFSCDDASCIRLYQRCDLKFDCRDKSDESGCQLVRFPPVYRPDLPPVVNNRNNESSPLPVTVRVIIESADVDTPSMHMHVNLNVSMTWQEARLNFLNLNEDYTLNRVPYETMREVWVPVIDFTNTKGIHITQTDHQATMVVSMHGKPRLGDDTSPEELEVYPGPENPMSVRRKYSITFQCQFHLKMYPFDEQFCHLELTMLSASSRLLVFDEVGTSAIFEGNPQLVEYFVGDVDIDFHNDRDFAVMIVKLQLLRRSGFIIMNVYIPSLLLLVISYLTLYFTPTNFQVRVLASLTSLLVMATLFTQASSSLPKTSYFKMVDVWLLSSIFFIFIIIVLHTIIDRVREWEPAVQTNASSAPPMKLGETTPASSEKSSSSNTVHPTTETGETTGPPDVEEPSQRWWDSMDLCMREAVAWIPSVGQQQQRQRRCFEKIILWARVLVLFLLVLFNIVYWTLVLA
;
A
#
# COMPACT_ATOMS: atom_id res chain seq x y z
N MET A 1 19.24 -5.48 -20.69
CA MET A 1 20.70 -5.68 -20.58
C MET A 1 21.15 -6.44 -21.81
N ASP A 2 21.77 -5.75 -22.75
CA ASP A 2 22.09 -6.33 -24.05
C ASP A 2 23.36 -7.19 -23.97
N ARG A 3 23.28 -8.42 -24.48
CA ARG A 3 24.40 -9.36 -24.50
C ARG A 3 25.37 -8.98 -25.61
N VAL A 4 26.49 -8.35 -25.26
CA VAL A 4 27.62 -8.15 -26.18
C VAL A 4 28.24 -9.51 -26.50
N VAL A 5 27.97 -10.03 -27.71
CA VAL A 5 28.57 -11.27 -28.21
C VAL A 5 30.00 -11.00 -28.68
N LEU A 6 30.98 -11.55 -27.97
CA LEU A 6 32.39 -11.49 -28.36
C LEU A 6 32.71 -12.51 -29.48
N PRO A 7 33.59 -12.18 -30.44
CA PRO A 7 33.89 -13.05 -31.57
C PRO A 7 34.80 -14.23 -31.19
N PRO A 8 34.67 -15.40 -31.84
CA PRO A 8 35.35 -16.63 -31.45
C PRO A 8 36.89 -16.55 -31.49
N CYS A 9 37.48 -15.68 -32.31
CA CYS A 9 38.93 -15.45 -32.33
C CYS A 9 39.48 -14.90 -31.00
N LEU A 10 38.69 -14.14 -30.23
CA LEU A 10 39.13 -13.66 -28.92
C LEU A 10 39.11 -14.78 -27.87
N LEU A 11 38.17 -15.73 -28.00
CA LEU A 11 38.10 -16.93 -27.16
C LEU A 11 39.33 -17.83 -27.37
N LEU A 12 39.75 -18.01 -28.63
CA LEU A 12 40.97 -18.74 -28.96
C LEU A 12 42.23 -18.07 -28.37
N LEU A 13 42.31 -16.74 -28.42
CA LEU A 13 43.45 -16.00 -27.86
C LEU A 13 43.52 -16.10 -26.33
N LEU A 14 42.36 -16.11 -25.65
CA LEU A 14 42.26 -16.32 -24.20
C LEU A 14 42.62 -17.76 -23.78
N LEU A 15 42.29 -18.76 -24.60
CA LEU A 15 42.69 -20.15 -24.39
C LEU A 15 44.20 -20.37 -24.59
N LEU A 16 44.82 -19.63 -25.51
CA LEU A 16 46.27 -19.67 -25.78
C LEU A 16 47.11 -18.84 -24.80
N LEU A 17 46.48 -18.01 -23.96
CA LEU A 17 47.13 -17.25 -22.87
C LEU A 17 47.01 -17.93 -21.50
N ARG A 18 46.87 -19.26 -21.46
CA ARG A 18 47.22 -20.03 -20.26
C ARG A 18 48.74 -19.94 -20.05
N PRO A 19 49.24 -19.43 -18.90
CA PRO A 19 50.63 -19.66 -18.55
C PRO A 19 50.87 -21.16 -18.40
N LEU A 20 52.05 -21.64 -18.79
CA LEU A 20 52.50 -22.98 -18.42
C LEU A 20 52.57 -23.04 -16.89
N GLY A 21 51.74 -23.88 -16.27
CA GLY A 21 51.66 -23.99 -14.82
C GLY A 21 53.03 -24.28 -14.22
N THR A 22 53.52 -23.35 -13.39
CA THR A 22 54.72 -23.58 -12.59
C THR A 22 54.40 -24.69 -11.61
N ASN A 23 55.03 -25.85 -11.80
CA ASN A 23 54.73 -27.08 -11.07
C ASN A 23 55.31 -27.07 -9.64
N SER A 24 54.96 -26.05 -8.87
CA SER A 24 55.38 -25.78 -7.50
C SER A 24 54.36 -26.36 -6.51
N SER A 25 54.81 -27.32 -5.70
CA SER A 25 54.17 -27.61 -4.42
C SER A 25 54.32 -26.42 -3.47
N VAL A 26 53.40 -26.34 -2.51
CA VAL A 26 53.47 -25.46 -1.34
C VAL A 26 53.19 -26.30 -0.09
N HIS A 27 53.81 -25.92 1.03
CA HIS A 27 53.54 -26.61 2.29
C HIS A 27 52.12 -26.35 2.78
N VAL A 28 51.42 -27.41 3.19
CA VAL A 28 50.11 -27.37 3.83
C VAL A 28 50.24 -28.04 5.19
N TYR A 29 49.95 -27.30 6.26
CA TYR A 29 49.91 -27.84 7.62
C TYR A 29 48.46 -27.97 8.08
N GLU A 30 48.13 -29.14 8.63
CA GLU A 30 46.81 -29.50 9.13
C GLU A 30 46.79 -29.58 10.65
N PHE A 31 45.76 -28.96 11.23
CA PHE A 31 45.55 -28.81 12.67
C PHE A 31 44.20 -29.43 13.04
N GLN A 32 44.19 -30.26 14.08
CA GLN A 32 42.98 -30.76 14.74
C GLN A 32 41.91 -31.35 13.78
N PRO A 33 42.24 -32.34 12.93
CA PRO A 33 41.31 -32.90 11.94
C PRO A 33 40.01 -33.46 12.54
N LYS A 34 40.04 -33.90 13.80
CA LYS A 34 38.88 -34.47 14.52
C LYS A 34 37.99 -33.43 15.24
N GLY A 35 38.26 -32.13 15.08
CA GLY A 35 37.49 -31.07 15.77
C GLY A 35 37.67 -31.08 17.29
N GLN A 36 38.88 -31.40 17.77
CA GLN A 36 39.21 -31.45 19.20
C GLN A 36 40.28 -30.41 19.51
N GLN A 37 39.97 -29.49 20.44
CA GLN A 37 40.85 -28.43 20.91
C GLN A 37 42.12 -28.98 21.57
N SER A 38 43.28 -28.53 21.10
CA SER A 38 44.63 -28.84 21.58
C SER A 38 45.57 -27.64 21.44
N ASP A 39 46.67 -27.65 22.18
CA ASP A 39 47.78 -26.70 22.04
C ASP A 39 48.73 -27.10 20.88
N SER A 40 48.17 -27.46 19.71
CA SER A 40 48.94 -27.77 18.50
C SER A 40 49.27 -26.49 17.72
N TYR A 41 50.54 -26.23 17.42
CA TYR A 41 50.98 -25.01 16.73
C TYR A 41 52.26 -25.19 15.90
N LEU A 42 52.56 -24.20 15.05
CA LEU A 42 53.87 -23.98 14.46
C LEU A 42 54.56 -22.79 15.14
N LEU A 43 55.88 -22.87 15.31
CA LEU A 43 56.72 -21.74 15.73
C LEU A 43 57.69 -21.38 14.60
N TYR A 44 57.84 -20.09 14.29
CA TYR A 44 58.83 -19.64 13.31
C TYR A 44 60.24 -19.70 13.93
N SER A 45 61.09 -20.61 13.46
CA SER A 45 62.37 -20.97 14.11
C SER A 45 63.46 -19.92 13.96
N LYS A 46 63.31 -19.01 13.00
CA LYS A 46 64.25 -17.91 12.75
C LYS A 46 63.93 -16.76 13.70
N ASN A 47 64.94 -16.24 14.39
CA ASN A 47 64.83 -15.01 15.18
C ASN A 47 64.13 -13.92 14.35
N LEU A 48 62.86 -13.66 14.68
CA LEU A 48 62.13 -12.52 14.16
C LEU A 48 62.59 -11.30 14.95
N THR A 49 62.71 -10.17 14.28
CA THR A 49 62.92 -8.87 14.93
C THR A 49 62.14 -7.87 14.10
N LEU A 50 60.87 -7.62 14.47
CA LEU A 50 60.07 -6.62 13.79
C LEU A 50 60.62 -5.22 14.12
N PRO A 51 61.12 -4.45 13.12
CA PRO A 51 61.37 -3.03 13.32
C PRO A 51 60.02 -2.30 13.52
N PRO A 52 60.00 -1.06 14.01
CA PRO A 52 58.76 -0.28 14.01
C PRO A 52 58.17 -0.18 12.59
N LEU A 53 56.96 -0.72 12.41
CA LEU A 53 56.27 -0.80 11.11
C LEU A 53 55.21 0.29 10.97
N ASP A 54 55.47 1.27 10.11
CA ASP A 54 54.46 2.27 9.67
C ASP A 54 53.48 1.70 8.62
N ALA A 55 53.80 0.55 8.04
CA ALA A 55 52.95 -0.19 7.10
C ALA A 55 53.26 -1.70 7.17
N LEU A 56 52.22 -2.54 7.00
CA LEU A 56 52.37 -3.99 6.92
C LEU A 56 51.31 -4.64 6.03
N THR A 57 51.53 -5.90 5.69
CA THR A 57 50.48 -6.80 5.18
C THR A 57 50.70 -8.16 5.80
N PHE A 58 49.63 -8.86 6.19
CA PHE A 58 49.67 -10.30 6.31
C PHE A 58 48.66 -10.93 5.36
N CYS A 59 49.01 -12.12 4.85
CA CYS A 59 48.13 -12.98 4.06
C CYS A 59 48.21 -14.42 4.58
N VAL A 60 47.15 -15.19 4.35
CA VAL A 60 47.06 -16.62 4.66
C VAL A 60 46.07 -17.29 3.70
N ARG A 61 46.37 -18.52 3.28
CA ARG A 61 45.35 -19.45 2.81
C ARG A 61 44.87 -20.31 3.97
N LEU A 62 43.56 -20.33 4.18
CA LEU A 62 42.91 -21.12 5.22
C LEU A 62 41.81 -22.00 4.63
N ARG A 63 41.69 -23.22 5.15
CA ARG A 63 40.66 -24.20 4.83
C ARG A 63 40.18 -24.84 6.12
N PHE A 64 39.22 -24.20 6.77
CA PHE A 64 38.78 -24.61 8.10
C PHE A 64 37.88 -25.84 8.06
N TYR A 65 37.95 -26.66 9.10
CA TYR A 65 37.07 -27.80 9.32
C TYR A 65 35.97 -27.47 10.31
N PHE A 66 36.34 -26.79 11.40
CA PHE A 66 35.45 -26.32 12.46
C PHE A 66 35.90 -24.94 12.94
N LEU A 67 34.95 -24.09 13.32
CA LEU A 67 35.18 -22.79 13.95
C LEU A 67 34.69 -22.85 15.41
N TRP A 68 35.44 -22.23 16.31
CA TRP A 68 35.03 -22.07 17.71
C TRP A 68 34.42 -20.67 17.94
N GLU A 69 34.32 -20.25 19.20
CA GLU A 69 34.11 -18.84 19.53
C GLU A 69 35.34 -17.98 19.15
N VAL A 70 36.53 -18.57 19.27
CA VAL A 70 37.83 -18.00 18.85
C VAL A 70 38.60 -19.07 18.08
N SER A 71 38.87 -18.83 16.80
CA SER A 71 39.76 -19.67 15.98
C SER A 71 40.93 -18.82 15.48
N GLY A 72 42.01 -18.85 16.24
CA GLY A 72 43.25 -18.11 16.04
C GLY A 72 44.20 -18.82 15.10
N PHE A 73 44.59 -18.15 14.02
CA PHE A 73 45.50 -18.73 13.03
C PHE A 73 46.91 -18.10 13.05
N LEU A 74 47.06 -16.87 13.54
CA LEU A 74 48.35 -16.16 13.64
C LEU A 74 48.44 -15.36 14.95
N GLN A 75 49.59 -15.45 15.61
CA GLN A 75 50.02 -14.59 16.72
C GLN A 75 51.48 -14.18 16.51
N VAL A 76 51.82 -12.94 16.85
CA VAL A 76 53.19 -12.44 16.99
C VAL A 76 53.31 -11.76 18.36
N SER A 77 54.42 -12.01 19.06
CA SER A 77 54.69 -11.47 20.39
C SER A 77 56.20 -11.25 20.62
N ASP A 78 56.55 -10.36 21.55
CA ASP A 78 57.95 -10.13 21.94
C ASP A 78 58.54 -11.26 22.80
N ASP A 79 57.69 -12.13 23.37
CA ASP A 79 58.07 -13.22 24.28
C ASP A 79 57.20 -14.47 24.07
N THR A 80 57.71 -15.63 24.47
CA THR A 80 57.06 -16.94 24.45
C THR A 80 56.31 -17.28 25.75
N SER A 81 56.60 -16.61 26.88
CA SER A 81 56.07 -17.01 28.20
C SER A 81 54.56 -16.84 28.40
N GLY A 82 53.85 -16.22 27.43
CA GLY A 82 52.40 -15.98 27.49
C GLY A 82 51.96 -14.84 28.41
N ASN A 83 52.88 -14.21 29.15
CA ASN A 83 52.59 -13.13 30.10
C ASN A 83 52.55 -11.72 29.48
N LEU A 84 52.86 -11.59 28.19
CA LEU A 84 52.92 -10.32 27.45
C LEU A 84 51.84 -10.24 26.37
N VAL A 85 51.35 -9.02 26.12
CA VAL A 85 50.29 -8.74 25.13
C VAL A 85 50.83 -9.02 23.73
N PRO A 86 50.12 -9.79 22.87
CA PRO A 86 50.54 -10.02 21.50
C PRO A 86 50.44 -8.74 20.66
N THR A 87 51.44 -8.50 19.82
CA THR A 87 51.57 -7.30 18.99
C THR A 87 50.88 -7.46 17.63
N ILE A 88 50.73 -8.69 17.15
CA ILE A 88 49.82 -9.06 16.06
C ILE A 88 49.02 -10.29 16.52
N GLN A 89 47.71 -10.28 16.33
CA GLN A 89 46.86 -11.44 16.58
C GLN A 89 45.72 -11.47 15.56
N ALA A 90 45.56 -12.58 14.83
CA ALA A 90 44.53 -12.72 13.81
C ALA A 90 43.68 -13.98 14.03
N GLU A 91 42.37 -13.79 13.98
CA GLU A 91 41.35 -14.73 14.43
C GLU A 91 40.22 -14.76 13.39
N VAL A 92 39.80 -15.94 12.97
CA VAL A 92 38.76 -16.13 11.95
C VAL A 92 37.41 -16.48 12.59
N ASN A 93 36.34 -15.89 12.07
CA ASN A 93 34.95 -16.22 12.38
C ASN A 93 34.15 -16.29 11.07
N LEU A 94 32.91 -16.77 11.10
CA LEU A 94 32.13 -17.04 9.88
C LEU A 94 31.79 -15.79 9.07
N ASN A 95 31.51 -14.68 9.77
CA ASN A 95 31.04 -13.41 9.20
C ASN A 95 32.09 -12.28 9.28
N TYR A 96 33.22 -12.49 9.96
CA TYR A 96 34.25 -11.47 10.18
C TYR A 96 35.62 -12.08 10.45
N ILE A 97 36.66 -11.28 10.25
CA ILE A 97 38.02 -11.53 10.71
C ILE A 97 38.27 -10.56 11.87
N ARG A 98 38.75 -11.05 13.01
CA ARG A 98 39.22 -10.19 14.10
C ARG A 98 40.73 -10.05 13.98
N VAL A 99 41.22 -8.82 14.01
CA VAL A 99 42.65 -8.51 13.94
C VAL A 99 43.00 -7.57 15.08
N THR A 100 44.08 -7.87 15.78
CA THR A 100 44.69 -7.03 16.80
C THR A 100 46.07 -6.61 16.31
N LEU A 101 46.34 -5.30 16.29
CA LEU A 101 47.61 -4.68 15.94
C LEU A 101 48.02 -3.75 17.08
N ALA A 102 49.09 -4.10 17.79
CA ALA A 102 49.40 -3.55 19.12
C ALA A 102 48.14 -3.54 20.02
N ASN A 103 47.71 -2.37 20.51
CA ASN A 103 46.50 -2.23 21.32
C ASN A 103 45.19 -2.05 20.51
N PHE A 104 45.24 -2.01 19.18
CA PHE A 104 44.05 -1.81 18.34
C PHE A 104 43.43 -3.13 17.90
N ARG A 105 42.21 -3.43 18.36
CA ARG A 105 41.45 -4.63 17.98
C ARG A 105 40.24 -4.26 17.13
N ARG A 106 40.17 -4.78 15.90
CA ARG A 106 39.11 -4.47 14.92
C ARG A 106 38.43 -5.74 14.41
N TYR A 107 37.14 -5.59 14.09
CA TYR A 107 36.35 -6.56 13.35
C TYR A 107 36.28 -6.11 11.89
N HIS A 108 36.82 -6.91 10.99
CA HIS A 108 36.69 -6.72 9.54
C HIS A 108 35.55 -7.62 9.06
N PHE A 109 34.40 -7.03 8.76
CA PHE A 109 33.22 -7.79 8.32
C PHE A 109 33.39 -8.26 6.87
N LEU A 110 32.94 -9.48 6.60
CA LEU A 110 33.00 -10.11 5.29
C LEU A 110 31.67 -9.90 4.55
N LYS A 111 31.74 -9.53 3.26
CA LYS A 111 30.55 -9.42 2.40
C LYS A 111 29.99 -10.80 2.06
N ASN A 112 30.90 -11.76 1.85
CA ASN A 112 30.57 -13.17 1.63
C ASN A 112 31.02 -13.99 2.86
N ARG A 113 30.15 -14.86 3.38
CA ARG A 113 30.51 -15.76 4.50
C ARG A 113 31.53 -16.80 4.04
N LEU A 114 32.44 -17.19 4.94
CA LEU A 114 33.39 -18.28 4.66
C LEU A 114 32.67 -19.63 4.57
N ARG A 115 33.20 -20.56 3.78
CA ARG A 115 32.66 -21.92 3.62
C ARG A 115 33.60 -22.96 4.23
N ALA A 116 33.04 -23.92 4.96
CA ALA A 116 33.83 -24.99 5.55
C ALA A 116 34.39 -25.93 4.46
N LEU A 117 35.56 -26.52 4.74
CA LEU A 117 36.32 -27.39 3.83
C LEU A 117 36.80 -26.76 2.52
N THR A 118 36.49 -25.50 2.17
CA THR A 118 37.07 -24.82 0.99
C THR A 118 38.27 -23.96 1.35
N TRP A 119 39.27 -23.91 0.47
CA TRP A 119 40.32 -22.90 0.54
C TRP A 119 39.77 -21.49 0.34
N HIS A 120 40.20 -20.57 1.22
CA HIS A 120 40.00 -19.13 1.11
C HIS A 120 41.34 -18.41 1.28
N HIS A 121 41.57 -17.35 0.51
CA HIS A 121 42.75 -16.48 0.61
C HIS A 121 42.39 -15.17 1.31
N LEU A 122 42.90 -14.98 2.52
CA LEU A 122 42.62 -13.86 3.41
C LEU A 122 43.87 -12.97 3.48
N CYS A 123 43.72 -11.68 3.20
CA CYS A 123 44.77 -10.68 3.47
C CYS A 123 44.22 -9.49 4.24
N VAL A 124 45.05 -8.90 5.10
CA VAL A 124 44.80 -7.55 5.67
C VAL A 124 46.05 -6.70 5.47
N THR A 125 45.85 -5.54 4.87
CA THR A 125 46.88 -4.52 4.61
C THR A 125 46.70 -3.36 5.58
N TYR A 126 47.82 -2.76 6.00
CA TYR A 126 47.87 -1.49 6.72
C TYR A 126 48.93 -0.58 6.10
N GLY A 127 48.58 0.68 5.87
CA GLY A 127 49.51 1.72 5.45
C GLY A 127 48.77 3.05 5.27
N GLU A 128 49.51 4.16 5.30
CA GLU A 128 48.95 5.52 5.11
C GLU A 128 47.78 5.85 6.06
N GLY A 129 47.77 5.28 7.27
CA GLY A 129 46.67 5.45 8.22
C GLY A 129 45.37 4.74 7.84
N VAL A 130 45.41 3.70 7.00
CA VAL A 130 44.24 2.93 6.56
C VAL A 130 44.47 1.43 6.69
N THR A 131 43.48 0.73 7.23
CA THR A 131 43.36 -0.74 7.19
C THR A 131 42.42 -1.16 6.07
N VAL A 132 42.78 -2.20 5.30
CA VAL A 132 41.91 -2.78 4.26
C VAL A 132 41.99 -4.30 4.32
N SER A 133 40.85 -4.98 4.33
CA SER A 133 40.74 -6.45 4.32
C SER A 133 40.28 -6.98 2.97
N TYR A 134 40.80 -8.16 2.62
CA TYR A 134 40.52 -8.85 1.37
C TYR A 134 40.21 -10.32 1.65
N LEU A 135 39.21 -10.84 0.93
CA LEU A 135 38.86 -12.25 0.87
C LEU A 135 38.80 -12.65 -0.59
N ASP A 136 39.54 -13.68 -0.96
CA ASP A 136 39.63 -14.23 -2.32
C ASP A 136 39.95 -13.15 -3.38
N GLY A 137 40.82 -12.21 -3.00
CA GLY A 137 41.24 -11.06 -3.81
C GLY A 137 40.26 -9.87 -3.81
N ALA A 138 39.01 -10.09 -3.39
CA ALA A 138 37.98 -9.05 -3.33
C ALA A 138 38.05 -8.25 -2.02
N GLU A 139 38.01 -6.92 -2.15
CA GLU A 139 38.02 -5.96 -1.03
C GLU A 139 36.74 -6.06 -0.20
N GLN A 140 36.86 -6.43 1.07
CA GLN A 140 35.73 -6.64 1.97
C GLN A 140 35.42 -5.36 2.74
N ASP A 141 36.38 -4.85 3.52
CA ASP A 141 36.20 -3.74 4.44
C ASP A 141 37.41 -2.78 4.40
N ARG A 142 37.17 -1.50 4.71
CA ARG A 142 38.16 -0.40 4.64
C ARG A 142 37.89 0.61 5.74
N HIS A 143 38.86 0.82 6.64
CA HIS A 143 38.73 1.71 7.79
C HIS A 143 40.00 2.56 7.99
N PRO A 144 39.89 3.90 8.13
CA PRO A 144 41.00 4.74 8.57
C PRO A 144 41.33 4.47 10.05
N TYR A 145 42.62 4.37 10.37
CA TYR A 145 43.15 4.22 11.72
C TYR A 145 44.64 4.61 11.81
N GLU A 146 45.01 5.41 12.81
CA GLU A 146 46.40 5.75 13.12
C GLU A 146 46.92 4.88 14.27
N LEU A 147 48.05 4.19 14.06
CA LEU A 147 48.67 3.34 15.07
C LEU A 147 49.43 4.18 16.11
N ASN A 148 48.84 4.31 17.30
CA ASN A 148 49.43 5.05 18.43
C ASN A 148 50.68 4.37 19.04
N GLN A 149 51.06 3.19 18.57
CA GLN A 149 52.22 2.42 19.05
C GLN A 149 52.83 1.58 17.92
N ASN A 150 54.15 1.44 17.96
CA ASN A 150 54.91 0.68 16.97
C ASN A 150 54.69 -0.83 17.16
N ILE A 151 54.50 -1.56 16.05
CA ILE A 151 54.35 -3.01 16.07
C ILE A 151 55.73 -3.66 16.13
N THR A 152 56.03 -4.29 17.27
CA THR A 152 57.25 -5.07 17.56
C THR A 152 56.92 -6.57 17.56
N GLY A 153 57.90 -7.45 17.81
CA GLY A 153 57.68 -8.89 17.83
C GLY A 153 58.95 -9.70 17.55
N ASN A 154 59.18 -10.73 18.38
CA ASN A 154 60.35 -11.62 18.32
C ASN A 154 60.01 -13.08 18.01
N HIS A 155 58.75 -13.48 18.20
CA HIS A 155 58.25 -14.84 18.01
C HIS A 155 56.95 -14.81 17.20
N ALA A 156 56.81 -15.69 16.21
CA ALA A 156 55.58 -15.88 15.46
C ALA A 156 55.06 -17.31 15.63
N LYS A 157 53.75 -17.43 15.92
CA LYS A 157 53.07 -18.67 16.26
C LYS A 157 51.83 -18.83 15.37
N VAL A 158 51.63 -20.01 14.80
CA VAL A 158 50.54 -20.31 13.85
C VAL A 158 49.74 -21.53 14.30
N GLY A 159 48.43 -21.52 14.07
CA GLY A 159 47.52 -22.64 14.35
C GLY A 159 46.90 -22.68 15.76
N ALA A 160 47.60 -22.24 16.80
CA ALA A 160 47.01 -21.97 18.12
C ALA A 160 47.93 -21.07 18.95
N TRP A 161 47.38 -20.21 19.81
CA TRP A 161 48.15 -19.61 20.90
C TRP A 161 47.89 -20.32 22.24
N ASP A 162 46.64 -20.70 22.50
CA ASP A 162 46.21 -21.58 23.58
C ASP A 162 45.19 -22.62 23.08
N LYS A 163 44.88 -23.62 23.91
CA LYS A 163 43.87 -24.65 23.63
C LYS A 163 42.48 -24.12 23.27
N ALA A 164 42.01 -23.02 23.86
CA ALA A 164 40.65 -22.52 23.68
C ALA A 164 40.47 -21.76 22.36
N SER A 165 41.56 -21.19 21.85
CA SER A 165 41.66 -20.39 20.65
C SER A 165 42.09 -21.15 19.41
N SER A 166 42.30 -22.46 19.48
CA SER A 166 42.98 -23.20 18.42
C SER A 166 42.22 -23.22 17.08
N TYR A 167 42.96 -23.29 15.99
CA TYR A 167 42.43 -23.47 14.65
C TYR A 167 42.25 -24.97 14.33
N SER A 168 41.15 -25.31 13.65
CA SER A 168 40.87 -26.67 13.17
C SER A 168 40.64 -26.62 11.66
N GLY A 169 41.50 -27.30 10.91
CA GLY A 169 41.58 -27.21 9.45
C GLY A 169 43.02 -27.16 8.95
N GLN A 170 43.18 -26.76 7.69
CA GLN A 170 44.48 -26.61 7.04
C GLN A 170 44.85 -25.13 6.88
N LEU A 171 46.15 -24.82 6.94
CA LEU A 171 46.74 -23.51 6.63
C LEU A 171 47.86 -23.67 5.60
N SER A 172 48.01 -22.66 4.75
CA SER A 172 49.12 -22.52 3.79
C SER A 172 49.42 -21.04 3.55
N GLN A 173 50.61 -20.72 3.03
CA GLN A 173 51.03 -19.37 2.62
C GLN A 173 50.83 -18.27 3.68
N VAL A 174 51.07 -18.57 4.97
CA VAL A 174 51.07 -17.54 6.04
C VAL A 174 52.30 -16.66 5.88
N ASN A 175 52.10 -15.46 5.32
CA ASN A 175 53.15 -14.54 4.92
C ASN A 175 52.94 -13.15 5.54
N LEU A 176 54.04 -12.49 5.96
CA LEU A 176 54.04 -11.14 6.54
C LEU A 176 55.07 -10.23 5.84
N TRP A 177 54.63 -9.04 5.41
CA TRP A 177 55.44 -8.03 4.73
C TRP A 177 55.52 -6.72 5.52
N SER A 178 56.65 -6.01 5.42
CA SER A 178 56.87 -4.68 6.00
C SER A 178 56.37 -3.54 5.10
N ARG A 179 55.28 -3.77 4.36
CA ARG A 179 54.60 -2.79 3.50
C ARG A 179 53.15 -3.16 3.28
N ALA A 180 52.33 -2.20 2.90
CA ALA A 180 51.05 -2.49 2.25
C ALA A 180 51.28 -3.14 0.87
N LEU A 181 50.62 -4.26 0.60
CA LEU A 181 50.46 -4.80 -0.75
C LEU A 181 49.34 -4.04 -1.47
N THR A 182 49.50 -3.85 -2.78
CA THR A 182 48.45 -3.26 -3.62
C THR A 182 47.32 -4.26 -3.85
N LYS A 183 46.11 -3.75 -4.17
CA LYS A 183 44.95 -4.56 -4.55
C LYS A 183 45.22 -5.52 -5.72
N GLN A 184 46.13 -5.16 -6.63
CA GLN A 184 46.53 -6.00 -7.75
C GLN A 184 47.42 -7.17 -7.32
N GLU A 185 48.39 -6.93 -6.42
CA GLU A 185 49.22 -8.00 -5.84
C GLU A 185 48.38 -8.96 -5.00
N VAL A 186 47.45 -8.45 -4.17
CA VAL A 186 46.55 -9.28 -3.35
C VAL A 186 45.61 -10.14 -4.22
N ALA A 187 45.12 -9.61 -5.35
CA ALA A 187 44.34 -10.38 -6.31
C ALA A 187 45.20 -11.45 -7.02
N ALA A 188 46.41 -11.10 -7.50
CA ALA A 188 47.31 -12.05 -8.16
C ALA A 188 47.73 -13.21 -7.23
N LEU A 189 47.92 -12.94 -5.94
CA LEU A 189 48.15 -13.94 -4.91
C LEU A 189 46.91 -14.83 -4.70
N ALA A 190 45.71 -14.23 -4.62
CA ALA A 190 44.45 -14.96 -4.47
C ALA A 190 44.16 -15.91 -5.64
N GLU A 191 44.46 -15.47 -6.87
CA GLU A 191 44.26 -16.21 -8.12
C GLU A 191 45.40 -17.19 -8.46
N CYS A 192 46.39 -17.37 -7.58
CA CYS A 192 47.61 -18.16 -7.81
C CYS A 192 48.45 -17.73 -9.04
N ARG A 193 48.24 -16.51 -9.57
CA ARG A 193 48.99 -15.96 -10.72
C ARG A 193 50.40 -15.53 -10.36
N GLN A 194 50.66 -15.29 -9.07
CA GLN A 194 51.97 -14.90 -8.56
C GLN A 194 52.19 -15.53 -7.19
N THR A 195 53.38 -16.06 -6.96
CA THR A 195 53.90 -16.39 -5.63
C THR A 195 54.75 -15.23 -5.12
N LEU A 196 54.39 -14.70 -3.94
CA LEU A 196 55.18 -13.72 -3.19
C LEU A 196 55.31 -14.26 -1.76
N GLU A 197 56.53 -14.33 -1.27
CA GLU A 197 56.82 -14.66 0.13
C GLU A 197 57.01 -13.38 0.95
N GLY A 198 56.69 -13.45 2.24
CA GLY A 198 56.80 -12.34 3.18
C GLY A 198 58.24 -12.03 3.55
N ASN A 199 58.61 -10.74 3.55
CA ASN A 199 59.97 -10.31 3.90
C ASN A 199 60.22 -10.27 5.42
N LEU A 200 59.18 -10.41 6.24
CA LEU A 200 59.27 -10.54 7.70
C LEU A 200 59.06 -11.99 8.13
N ILE A 201 57.98 -12.61 7.64
CA ILE A 201 57.69 -14.04 7.81
C ILE A 201 57.41 -14.60 6.41
N ALA A 202 58.24 -15.54 5.98
CA ALA A 202 58.03 -16.35 4.78
C ALA A 202 57.40 -17.69 5.17
N TRP A 203 56.42 -18.17 4.40
CA TRP A 203 55.80 -19.48 4.62
C TRP A 203 56.75 -20.63 4.32
N GLU A 204 57.53 -20.52 3.23
CA GLU A 204 58.59 -21.46 2.86
C GLU A 204 59.90 -21.23 3.68
N GLY A 205 59.75 -20.64 4.88
CA GLY A 205 60.80 -20.49 5.89
C GLY A 205 60.83 -21.64 6.91
N PRO A 206 61.69 -21.57 7.93
CA PRO A 206 61.79 -22.60 8.95
C PRO A 206 60.63 -22.50 9.96
N TRP A 207 59.84 -23.56 10.05
CA TRP A 207 58.75 -23.73 11.01
C TRP A 207 58.92 -25.03 11.79
N ASP A 208 58.99 -24.94 13.12
CA ASP A 208 58.99 -26.10 14.02
C ASP A 208 57.56 -26.50 14.38
N THR A 209 57.25 -27.81 14.30
CA THR A 209 55.94 -28.37 14.63
C THR A 209 55.82 -28.74 16.11
N PHE A 210 54.75 -28.29 16.76
CA PHE A 210 54.45 -28.60 18.16
C PHE A 210 53.06 -29.22 18.32
N GLY A 211 52.99 -30.33 19.07
CA GLY A 211 51.76 -31.09 19.27
C GLY A 211 51.42 -31.98 18.07
N ASN A 212 50.12 -32.22 17.85
CA ASN A 212 49.64 -32.99 16.70
C ASN A 212 49.35 -32.04 15.53
N VAL A 213 50.27 -31.98 14.57
CA VAL A 213 50.19 -31.21 13.31
C VAL A 213 50.71 -32.10 12.18
N THR A 214 49.95 -32.21 11.10
CA THR A 214 50.30 -33.01 9.91
C THR A 214 50.79 -32.09 8.79
N LEU A 215 51.96 -32.36 8.21
CA LEU A 215 52.51 -31.64 7.05
C LEU A 215 52.29 -32.46 5.78
N THR A 216 51.78 -31.82 4.73
CA THR A 216 51.62 -32.36 3.38
C THR A 216 52.03 -31.34 2.34
N GLU A 217 52.63 -31.78 1.23
CA GLU A 217 52.84 -30.94 0.04
C GLU A 217 51.64 -31.07 -0.91
N GLU A 218 51.13 -29.94 -1.40
CA GLU A 218 50.09 -29.91 -2.45
C GLU A 218 50.46 -28.91 -3.55
N PRO A 219 50.19 -29.19 -4.85
CA PRO A 219 50.44 -28.24 -5.93
C PRO A 219 49.51 -27.02 -5.78
N ILE A 220 50.08 -25.82 -5.90
CA ILE A 220 49.43 -24.54 -5.61
C ILE A 220 48.08 -24.36 -6.34
N ASP A 221 47.94 -24.88 -7.56
CA ASP A 221 46.72 -24.87 -8.36
C ASP A 221 45.49 -25.44 -7.61
N LYS A 222 45.66 -26.51 -6.82
CA LYS A 222 44.55 -27.11 -6.04
C LYS A 222 43.97 -26.13 -5.02
N LEU A 223 44.79 -25.21 -4.49
CA LEU A 223 44.39 -24.23 -3.50
C LEU A 223 43.63 -23.03 -4.12
N CYS A 224 43.58 -22.94 -5.45
CA CYS A 224 42.83 -21.92 -6.21
C CYS A 224 41.65 -22.48 -7.00
N GLN A 225 41.73 -23.71 -7.51
CA GLN A 225 40.72 -24.28 -8.42
C GLN A 225 39.54 -24.96 -7.70
N GLU A 226 39.50 -24.99 -6.36
CA GLU A 226 38.52 -25.76 -5.59
C GLU A 226 37.06 -25.25 -5.71
N ALA A 227 36.85 -24.01 -6.19
CA ALA A 227 35.56 -23.32 -6.17
C ALA A 227 34.55 -23.74 -7.26
N SER A 228 34.98 -24.43 -8.33
CA SER A 228 34.14 -24.74 -9.51
C SER A 228 33.98 -26.24 -9.78
N GLY A 229 33.99 -27.06 -8.73
CA GLY A 229 33.75 -28.51 -8.85
C GLY A 229 32.29 -28.93 -8.74
N THR A 230 32.04 -30.20 -9.01
CA THR A 230 30.81 -30.93 -8.67
C THR A 230 31.14 -31.99 -7.63
N ASP A 231 30.26 -32.19 -6.66
CA ASP A 231 30.27 -33.33 -5.74
C ASP A 231 29.08 -34.24 -6.10
N TYR A 232 29.29 -35.56 -6.05
CA TYR A 232 28.28 -36.55 -6.42
C TYR A 232 27.82 -37.32 -5.18
N PHE A 233 26.52 -37.28 -4.89
CA PHE A 233 25.90 -38.06 -3.80
C PHE A 233 25.11 -39.23 -4.38
N VAL A 234 25.20 -40.41 -3.75
CA VAL A 234 24.65 -41.66 -4.28
C VAL A 234 23.65 -42.25 -3.30
N PHE A 235 22.43 -42.52 -3.76
CA PHE A 235 21.37 -43.14 -2.97
C PHE A 235 20.83 -44.39 -3.69
N THR A 236 20.45 -45.40 -2.92
CA THR A 236 19.88 -46.66 -3.40
C THR A 236 18.39 -46.72 -3.08
N ASP A 237 17.65 -47.51 -3.85
CA ASP A 237 16.25 -47.86 -3.58
C ASP A 237 15.26 -46.67 -3.77
N PHE A 238 15.50 -45.81 -4.78
CA PHE A 238 14.73 -44.59 -5.08
C PHE A 238 13.86 -44.72 -6.35
N THR A 239 12.65 -44.14 -6.33
CA THR A 239 11.83 -43.92 -7.53
C THR A 239 12.25 -42.66 -8.29
N ALA A 240 11.96 -42.58 -9.58
CA ALA A 240 12.38 -41.43 -10.40
C ALA A 240 11.87 -40.07 -9.86
N PRO A 241 10.57 -39.92 -9.45
CA PRO A 241 10.10 -38.68 -8.82
C PRO A 241 10.84 -38.34 -7.53
N ALA A 242 11.12 -39.34 -6.67
CA ALA A 242 11.83 -39.13 -5.42
C ALA A 242 13.32 -38.76 -5.65
N ALA A 243 13.93 -39.34 -6.68
CA ALA A 243 15.28 -39.04 -7.14
C ALA A 243 15.41 -37.60 -7.64
N PHE A 244 14.50 -37.16 -8.52
CA PHE A 244 14.48 -35.77 -9.00
C PHE A 244 14.28 -34.77 -7.85
N GLN A 245 13.29 -35.03 -6.98
CA GLN A 245 12.99 -34.20 -5.81
C GLN A 245 14.18 -34.06 -4.85
N VAL A 246 14.82 -35.17 -4.46
CA VAL A 246 15.95 -35.12 -3.51
C VAL A 246 17.20 -34.50 -4.14
N CYS A 247 17.54 -34.81 -5.40
CA CYS A 247 18.72 -34.21 -6.02
C CYS A 247 18.58 -32.70 -6.23
N GLU A 248 17.37 -32.22 -6.54
CA GLU A 248 17.06 -30.79 -6.62
C GLU A 248 17.05 -30.13 -5.24
N GLY A 249 16.44 -30.76 -4.24
CA GLY A 249 16.45 -30.32 -2.85
C GLY A 249 17.83 -30.32 -2.19
N LEU A 250 18.80 -31.05 -2.75
CA LEU A 250 20.23 -30.97 -2.40
C LEU A 250 20.96 -29.76 -3.05
N GLY A 251 20.26 -28.95 -3.85
CA GLY A 251 20.82 -27.86 -4.64
C GLY A 251 21.48 -28.33 -5.96
N GLY A 252 21.17 -29.55 -6.40
CA GLY A 252 21.76 -30.21 -7.56
C GLY A 252 20.74 -30.66 -8.60
N TYR A 253 21.02 -31.77 -9.27
CA TYR A 253 20.14 -32.44 -10.25
C TYR A 253 20.60 -33.88 -10.48
N VAL A 254 19.73 -34.73 -11.03
CA VAL A 254 20.14 -36.04 -11.57
C VAL A 254 20.85 -35.80 -12.91
N PRO A 255 22.12 -36.21 -13.08
CA PRO A 255 22.87 -35.97 -14.31
C PRO A 255 22.45 -36.95 -15.42
N THR A 256 22.46 -36.46 -16.66
CA THR A 256 22.36 -37.29 -17.87
C THR A 256 23.70 -37.17 -18.59
N PRO A 257 24.56 -38.22 -18.62
CA PRO A 257 25.92 -38.08 -19.10
C PRO A 257 25.98 -37.90 -20.62
N GLU A 258 26.34 -36.70 -21.09
CA GLU A 258 26.46 -36.37 -22.51
C GLU A 258 27.74 -36.95 -23.13
N SER A 259 28.72 -37.31 -22.30
CA SER A 259 30.02 -37.81 -22.75
C SER A 259 30.50 -39.04 -21.97
N ARG A 260 31.31 -39.87 -22.64
CA ARG A 260 31.94 -41.04 -22.02
C ARG A 260 32.79 -40.68 -20.79
N GLY A 261 33.50 -39.54 -20.82
CA GLY A 261 34.32 -39.10 -19.68
C GLY A 261 33.49 -38.65 -18.47
N GLU A 262 32.32 -38.07 -18.71
CA GLU A 262 31.35 -37.75 -17.65
C GLU A 262 30.74 -39.03 -17.04
N TYR A 263 30.32 -39.99 -17.88
CA TYR A 263 29.88 -41.31 -17.43
C TYR A 263 30.96 -42.02 -16.58
N GLU A 264 32.21 -42.06 -17.05
CA GLU A 264 33.33 -42.66 -16.31
C GLU A 264 33.61 -41.94 -14.98
N THR A 265 33.38 -40.62 -14.91
CA THR A 265 33.48 -39.82 -13.67
C THR A 265 32.35 -40.15 -12.68
N ILE A 266 31.11 -40.25 -13.17
CA ILE A 266 29.93 -40.61 -12.35
C ILE A 266 30.07 -42.03 -11.79
N VAL A 267 30.43 -43.00 -12.64
CA VAL A 267 30.67 -44.39 -12.21
C VAL A 267 31.83 -44.47 -11.22
N GLN A 268 32.91 -43.70 -11.40
CA GLN A 268 34.00 -43.65 -10.43
C GLN A 268 33.53 -43.16 -9.04
N ALA A 269 32.60 -42.20 -8.98
CA ALA A 269 32.01 -41.76 -7.71
C ALA A 269 31.15 -42.85 -7.05
N VAL A 270 30.30 -43.52 -7.84
CA VAL A 270 29.46 -44.66 -7.39
C VAL A 270 30.33 -45.82 -6.86
N ASP A 271 31.33 -46.24 -7.63
CA ASP A 271 32.28 -47.28 -7.25
C ASP A 271 33.03 -46.92 -5.96
N ASN A 272 33.45 -45.65 -5.80
CA ASN A 272 34.17 -45.21 -4.60
C ASN A 272 33.30 -45.23 -3.33
N TYR A 273 31.99 -45.01 -3.45
CA TYR A 273 31.06 -45.12 -2.32
C TYR A 273 30.71 -46.58 -1.99
N LEU A 274 30.46 -47.41 -3.00
CA LEU A 274 29.87 -48.74 -2.81
C LEU A 274 30.86 -49.90 -2.67
N LYS A 275 32.15 -49.69 -2.96
CA LYS A 275 33.23 -50.71 -2.85
C LYS A 275 33.23 -51.57 -1.58
N ASN A 276 32.77 -51.04 -0.45
CA ASN A 276 32.74 -51.74 0.83
C ASN A 276 31.40 -52.42 1.16
N ASN A 277 30.31 -52.07 0.46
CA ASN A 277 28.94 -52.41 0.84
C ASN A 277 28.30 -53.53 -0.01
N GLY A 278 28.99 -54.02 -1.05
CA GLY A 278 28.58 -55.22 -1.80
C GLY A 278 27.30 -55.11 -2.65
N ARG A 279 26.69 -53.93 -2.72
CA ARG A 279 25.60 -53.61 -3.66
C ARG A 279 26.19 -53.05 -4.95
N GLU A 280 25.81 -53.63 -6.09
CA GLU A 280 26.00 -52.98 -7.39
C GLU A 280 24.87 -51.96 -7.62
N CYS A 281 25.15 -50.92 -8.41
CA CYS A 281 24.31 -49.73 -8.58
C CYS A 281 24.25 -49.39 -10.08
N LYS A 282 23.76 -50.37 -10.84
CA LYS A 282 23.53 -50.32 -12.28
C LYS A 282 22.22 -51.08 -12.56
N PRO A 283 21.28 -50.52 -13.34
CA PRO A 283 21.33 -49.17 -13.91
C PRO A 283 21.09 -48.08 -12.84
N PHE A 284 21.16 -46.80 -13.23
CA PHE A 284 20.83 -45.67 -12.35
C PHE A 284 20.01 -44.60 -13.10
N TRP A 285 19.14 -43.86 -12.40
CA TRP A 285 18.27 -42.84 -12.99
C TRP A 285 19.04 -41.76 -13.75
N ALA A 286 18.52 -41.39 -14.93
CA ALA A 286 18.96 -40.22 -15.69
C ALA A 286 18.00 -39.05 -15.48
N GLY A 287 18.46 -37.82 -15.74
CA GLY A 287 17.68 -36.58 -15.57
C GLY A 287 16.64 -36.29 -16.65
N ILE A 288 16.11 -37.30 -17.34
CA ILE A 288 15.17 -37.15 -18.46
C ILE A 288 13.86 -37.96 -18.29
N THR A 289 12.80 -37.43 -18.90
CA THR A 289 11.44 -37.99 -18.95
C THR A 289 10.72 -37.48 -20.19
N ASP A 290 9.78 -38.26 -20.72
CA ASP A 290 8.84 -37.87 -21.78
C ASP A 290 7.38 -37.77 -21.28
N ASN A 291 7.15 -37.83 -19.97
CA ASN A 291 5.84 -37.85 -19.30
C ASN A 291 4.90 -36.62 -19.57
N GLN A 292 5.29 -35.69 -20.46
CA GLN A 292 4.43 -34.63 -21.00
C GLN A 292 3.94 -34.92 -22.43
N GLU A 293 4.74 -35.60 -23.25
CA GLU A 293 4.50 -35.86 -24.68
C GLU A 293 5.24 -37.16 -25.05
N GLU A 294 4.48 -38.24 -25.22
CA GLU A 294 4.96 -39.60 -25.54
C GLU A 294 6.08 -39.63 -26.60
N GLY A 295 7.20 -40.28 -26.29
CA GLY A 295 8.36 -40.41 -27.16
C GLY A 295 9.21 -39.13 -27.30
N VAL A 296 8.85 -38.06 -26.59
CA VAL A 296 9.56 -36.77 -26.61
C VAL A 296 10.29 -36.53 -25.29
N TRP A 297 11.52 -37.02 -25.26
CA TRP A 297 12.36 -36.99 -24.07
C TRP A 297 12.90 -35.59 -23.78
N THR A 298 12.71 -35.13 -22.54
CA THR A 298 13.10 -33.80 -22.06
C THR A 298 13.91 -33.87 -20.78
N LEU A 299 14.86 -32.94 -20.60
CA LEU A 299 15.58 -32.76 -19.34
C LEU A 299 14.65 -32.15 -18.28
N VAL A 300 14.42 -32.87 -17.18
CA VAL A 300 13.50 -32.48 -16.07
C VAL A 300 13.76 -31.05 -15.57
N LYS A 301 15.02 -30.63 -15.54
CA LYS A 301 15.50 -29.34 -15.03
C LYS A 301 15.16 -28.13 -15.93
N HIS A 302 15.03 -28.34 -17.24
CA HIS A 302 14.98 -27.25 -18.23
C HIS A 302 13.92 -27.44 -19.34
N MET A 303 13.23 -28.58 -19.38
CA MET A 303 12.25 -28.99 -20.40
C MET A 303 12.77 -28.92 -21.85
N SER A 304 14.10 -28.90 -22.03
CA SER A 304 14.75 -28.96 -23.34
C SER A 304 14.68 -30.38 -23.87
N LYS A 305 14.14 -30.54 -25.09
CA LYS A 305 14.11 -31.82 -25.82
C LYS A 305 15.54 -32.31 -26.09
N LEU A 306 15.76 -33.62 -25.94
CA LEU A 306 17.02 -34.32 -26.17
C LEU A 306 16.76 -35.57 -27.02
N GLU A 307 17.74 -36.04 -27.79
CA GLU A 307 17.75 -37.37 -28.40
C GLU A 307 18.70 -38.26 -27.55
N PRO A 308 18.19 -39.15 -26.69
CA PRO A 308 19.04 -39.95 -25.81
C PRO A 308 19.79 -41.06 -26.56
N PRO A 309 21.00 -41.45 -26.12
CA PRO A 309 21.72 -42.60 -26.66
C PRO A 309 21.13 -43.91 -26.13
N TRP A 310 19.99 -44.31 -26.71
CA TRP A 310 19.30 -45.57 -26.41
C TRP A 310 20.18 -46.80 -26.67
N ALA A 311 19.89 -47.89 -25.95
CA ALA A 311 20.48 -49.20 -26.23
C ALA A 311 19.86 -49.83 -27.49
N VAL A 312 20.13 -51.12 -27.74
CA VAL A 312 19.55 -51.82 -28.90
C VAL A 312 18.16 -52.29 -28.52
N ASP A 313 17.20 -52.07 -29.43
CA ASP A 313 15.76 -52.31 -29.29
C ASP A 313 14.99 -51.34 -28.35
N GLU A 314 15.69 -50.43 -27.66
CA GLU A 314 15.11 -49.33 -26.85
C GLU A 314 14.75 -48.07 -27.68
N PRO A 315 13.77 -47.24 -27.26
CA PRO A 315 12.88 -47.47 -26.12
C PRO A 315 11.70 -48.39 -26.46
N ASP A 316 11.36 -49.28 -25.52
CA ASP A 316 10.51 -50.46 -25.70
C ASP A 316 9.13 -50.33 -25.01
N GLY A 317 9.04 -49.57 -23.91
CA GLY A 317 7.91 -49.58 -22.98
C GLY A 317 6.75 -48.63 -23.28
N SER A 318 6.98 -47.59 -24.09
CA SER A 318 5.97 -46.58 -24.47
C SER A 318 5.33 -45.93 -23.21
N ASN A 319 4.02 -45.63 -23.22
CA ASN A 319 3.27 -44.91 -22.18
C ASN A 319 3.34 -45.46 -20.73
N LEU A 320 4.07 -46.56 -20.49
CA LEU A 320 4.29 -47.17 -19.19
C LEU A 320 5.64 -46.75 -18.57
N GLU A 321 6.62 -46.36 -19.38
CA GLU A 321 8.05 -46.34 -19.01
C GLU A 321 8.67 -44.95 -19.17
N ASN A 322 7.91 -43.92 -18.77
CA ASN A 322 8.17 -42.51 -19.07
C ASN A 322 9.43 -41.87 -18.40
N CYS A 323 10.38 -42.67 -17.89
CA CYS A 323 11.62 -42.24 -17.22
C CYS A 323 12.81 -43.06 -17.74
N ALA A 324 14.00 -42.47 -17.88
CA ALA A 324 15.15 -43.21 -18.41
C ALA A 324 16.18 -43.57 -17.34
N VAL A 325 16.86 -44.70 -17.56
CA VAL A 325 18.00 -45.14 -16.76
C VAL A 325 19.27 -45.27 -17.61
N VAL A 326 20.43 -45.10 -16.97
CA VAL A 326 21.74 -45.29 -17.58
C VAL A 326 22.24 -46.70 -17.26
N GLU A 327 22.31 -47.56 -18.25
CA GLU A 327 22.95 -48.88 -18.13
C GLU A 327 24.47 -48.81 -18.29
N GLY A 328 24.93 -48.00 -19.25
CA GLY A 328 26.27 -48.11 -19.81
C GLY A 328 26.83 -46.81 -20.39
N PRO A 329 28.10 -46.81 -20.82
CA PRO A 329 28.73 -45.63 -21.42
C PRO A 329 28.05 -45.28 -22.73
N LEU A 330 27.25 -44.21 -22.73
CA LEU A 330 26.34 -43.82 -23.82
C LEU A 330 25.38 -44.96 -24.19
N LYS A 331 24.76 -45.56 -23.17
CA LYS A 331 23.63 -46.48 -23.29
C LYS A 331 22.57 -46.19 -22.23
N MET A 332 21.34 -46.00 -22.69
CA MET A 332 20.17 -45.75 -21.86
C MET A 332 19.04 -46.69 -22.26
N ALA A 333 18.17 -47.01 -21.31
CA ALA A 333 16.89 -47.68 -21.53
C ALA A 333 15.79 -46.82 -20.91
N ASP A 334 14.56 -46.92 -21.42
CA ASP A 334 13.40 -46.49 -20.65
C ASP A 334 13.16 -47.42 -19.45
N ALA A 335 12.37 -46.95 -18.50
CA ALA A 335 12.08 -47.62 -17.25
C ALA A 335 10.82 -47.03 -16.62
N ARG A 336 10.00 -47.88 -16.01
CA ARG A 336 8.89 -47.45 -15.16
C ARG A 336 9.32 -46.51 -14.03
N CYS A 337 8.81 -45.27 -14.05
CA CYS A 337 9.11 -44.24 -13.04
C CYS A 337 8.84 -44.64 -11.57
N ASP A 338 8.01 -45.67 -11.32
CA ASP A 338 7.67 -46.16 -9.98
C ASP A 338 8.61 -47.27 -9.45
N GLU A 339 9.59 -47.72 -10.23
CA GLU A 339 10.60 -48.69 -9.78
C GLU A 339 11.62 -48.11 -8.80
N GLN A 340 12.27 -48.99 -8.03
CA GLN A 340 13.35 -48.61 -7.12
C GLN A 340 14.72 -48.88 -7.76
N GLN A 341 15.32 -47.84 -8.33
CA GLN A 341 16.65 -47.89 -8.95
C GLN A 341 17.67 -47.06 -8.13
N CYS A 342 18.91 -47.07 -8.57
CA CYS A 342 19.95 -46.18 -8.02
C CYS A 342 19.76 -44.74 -8.51
N VAL A 343 20.17 -43.75 -7.70
CA VAL A 343 20.26 -42.34 -8.12
C VAL A 343 21.63 -41.76 -7.75
N VAL A 344 22.17 -40.95 -8.66
CA VAL A 344 23.30 -40.05 -8.40
C VAL A 344 22.81 -38.61 -8.49
N CYS A 345 23.09 -37.81 -7.46
CA CYS A 345 22.83 -36.37 -7.45
C CYS A 345 24.12 -35.61 -7.74
N ALA A 346 24.16 -34.88 -8.85
CA ALA A 346 25.23 -33.94 -9.17
C ALA A 346 24.95 -32.59 -8.49
N VAL A 347 25.75 -32.24 -7.48
CA VAL A 347 25.57 -31.04 -6.65
C VAL A 347 26.78 -30.11 -6.81
N PRO A 348 26.60 -28.77 -6.95
CA PRO A 348 27.73 -27.83 -6.97
C PRO A 348 28.60 -27.95 -5.72
N ARG A 349 29.93 -28.03 -5.87
CA ARG A 349 30.85 -28.42 -4.80
C ARG A 349 30.68 -27.59 -3.52
N ARG A 350 30.33 -28.29 -2.44
CA ARG A 350 30.06 -27.77 -1.08
C ARG A 350 29.16 -26.52 -1.06
N PRO A 351 27.84 -26.69 -1.23
CA PRO A 351 26.88 -25.62 -0.98
C PRO A 351 26.77 -25.34 0.53
N VAL A 352 26.36 -24.14 0.90
CA VAL A 352 26.18 -23.75 2.31
C VAL A 352 24.79 -24.13 2.76
N TRP A 353 24.69 -25.15 3.61
CA TRP A 353 23.44 -25.55 4.22
C TRP A 353 23.15 -24.70 5.45
N LYS A 354 21.90 -24.26 5.62
CA LYS A 354 21.40 -23.54 6.80
C LYS A 354 20.33 -24.36 7.50
N LEU A 355 20.39 -24.44 8.82
CA LEU A 355 19.33 -24.94 9.70
C LEU A 355 18.58 -23.76 10.33
N LEU A 356 17.46 -23.38 9.70
CA LEU A 356 16.56 -22.31 10.13
C LEU A 356 15.55 -22.83 11.17
N GLY A 357 15.15 -21.96 12.09
CA GLY A 357 14.25 -22.29 13.20
C GLY A 357 14.95 -22.74 14.49
N ALA A 358 16.26 -22.98 14.47
CA ALA A 358 17.02 -23.54 15.60
C ALA A 358 17.18 -22.61 16.82
N CYS A 359 16.96 -21.30 16.67
CA CYS A 359 17.26 -20.24 17.65
C CYS A 359 18.70 -20.26 18.21
N GLU A 360 19.64 -20.84 17.46
CA GLU A 360 21.05 -20.91 17.84
C GLU A 360 21.71 -19.53 17.76
N ARG A 361 22.40 -19.13 18.83
CA ARG A 361 22.98 -17.77 18.97
C ARG A 361 24.11 -17.49 17.96
N TYR A 362 24.72 -18.52 17.40
CA TYR A 362 25.89 -18.41 16.54
C TYR A 362 25.66 -19.14 15.22
N HIS A 363 25.70 -18.43 14.08
CA HIS A 363 25.46 -19.04 12.76
C HIS A 363 26.40 -20.23 12.44
N ARG A 364 27.60 -20.32 13.04
CA ARG A 364 28.48 -21.51 12.93
C ARG A 364 27.86 -22.82 13.45
N ASN A 365 26.81 -22.74 14.26
CA ASN A 365 26.01 -23.87 14.73
C ASN A 365 24.86 -24.20 13.77
N THR A 366 24.35 -23.22 13.02
CA THR A 366 23.27 -23.43 12.02
C THR A 366 23.80 -23.72 10.61
N HIS A 367 25.10 -23.54 10.34
CA HIS A 367 25.69 -23.78 9.03
C HIS A 367 26.31 -25.18 8.93
N PHE A 368 26.03 -25.88 7.84
CA PHE A 368 26.42 -27.27 7.59
C PHE A 368 27.02 -27.48 6.20
N VAL A 369 27.73 -28.60 6.02
CA VAL A 369 28.13 -29.16 4.72
C VAL A 369 27.55 -30.57 4.61
N ALA A 370 26.89 -30.88 3.50
CA ALA A 370 26.51 -32.26 3.15
C ALA A 370 27.77 -33.06 2.77
N LEU A 371 27.94 -34.23 3.38
CA LEU A 371 29.05 -35.15 3.14
C LEU A 371 28.50 -36.57 2.99
N GLN A 372 29.24 -37.41 2.27
CA GLN A 372 28.95 -38.84 2.17
C GLN A 372 30.24 -39.63 2.28
N ASP A 373 30.27 -40.56 3.22
CA ASP A 373 31.41 -41.44 3.49
C ASP A 373 30.96 -42.92 3.42
N PRO A 374 31.78 -43.85 2.89
CA PRO A 374 31.42 -45.26 2.83
C PRO A 374 31.11 -45.93 4.19
N SER A 375 31.52 -45.32 5.31
CA SER A 375 31.36 -45.84 6.67
C SER A 375 30.37 -45.04 7.54
N GLU A 376 30.33 -43.70 7.47
CA GLU A 376 29.32 -42.89 8.19
C GLU A 376 28.03 -42.65 7.36
N GLY A 377 28.00 -43.01 6.07
CA GLY A 377 26.87 -42.79 5.17
C GLY A 377 26.73 -41.33 4.72
N PHE A 378 25.52 -40.94 4.31
CA PHE A 378 25.18 -39.53 4.01
C PHE A 378 24.84 -38.78 5.30
N LEU A 379 25.46 -37.62 5.52
CA LEU A 379 25.31 -36.82 6.74
C LEU A 379 25.52 -35.32 6.48
N PHE A 380 25.07 -34.48 7.42
CA PHE A 380 25.41 -33.05 7.43
C PHE A 380 26.35 -32.76 8.58
N ARG A 381 27.54 -32.22 8.28
CA ARG A 381 28.52 -31.80 9.29
C ARG A 381 28.42 -30.30 9.52
N GLY A 382 28.13 -29.90 10.75
CA GLY A 382 28.10 -28.49 11.14
C GLY A 382 29.48 -27.82 11.09
N TYR A 383 29.49 -26.50 11.05
CA TYR A 383 30.71 -25.69 11.06
C TYR A 383 31.33 -25.56 12.47
N SER A 384 30.68 -26.10 13.51
CA SER A 384 31.12 -26.05 14.91
C SER A 384 30.75 -27.35 15.63
N ASP A 385 29.60 -27.39 16.33
CA ASP A 385 29.39 -28.38 17.41
C ASP A 385 28.41 -29.50 17.04
N TYR A 386 27.58 -29.27 16.00
CA TYR A 386 26.49 -30.16 15.59
C TYR A 386 26.81 -31.01 14.36
N ARG A 387 26.16 -32.17 14.29
CA ARG A 387 25.98 -32.96 13.06
C ARG A 387 24.50 -33.33 12.91
N ILE A 388 24.08 -33.67 11.69
CA ILE A 388 22.83 -34.38 11.43
C ILE A 388 23.22 -35.72 10.81
N VAL A 389 22.94 -36.81 11.53
CA VAL A 389 23.37 -38.18 11.19
C VAL A 389 22.17 -39.13 11.22
N ARG A 390 22.27 -40.25 10.52
CA ARG A 390 21.22 -41.28 10.49
C ARG A 390 21.49 -42.35 11.54
N ASP A 391 20.48 -42.71 12.32
CA ASP A 391 20.50 -43.84 13.25
C ASP A 391 19.34 -44.79 12.91
N GLY A 392 19.66 -45.90 12.25
CA GLY A 392 18.70 -46.83 11.69
C GLY A 392 17.72 -46.18 10.70
N SER A 393 16.45 -46.06 11.12
CA SER A 393 15.38 -45.42 10.36
C SER A 393 15.20 -43.92 10.64
N GLN A 394 15.81 -43.40 11.71
CA GLN A 394 15.61 -42.01 12.16
C GLN A 394 16.83 -41.13 11.84
N TRP A 395 16.60 -39.82 11.84
CA TRP A 395 17.67 -38.82 11.79
C TRP A 395 17.83 -38.14 13.15
N LEU A 396 19.08 -38.00 13.59
CA LEU A 396 19.48 -37.36 14.83
C LEU A 396 20.15 -36.03 14.51
N TRP A 397 19.60 -34.91 15.00
CA TRP A 397 20.38 -33.69 15.16
C TRP A 397 21.17 -33.82 16.47
N TRP A 398 22.49 -33.95 16.34
CA TRP A 398 23.36 -34.44 17.41
C TRP A 398 24.45 -33.42 17.77
N ASP A 399 24.57 -33.13 19.06
CA ASP A 399 25.70 -32.42 19.67
C ASP A 399 26.88 -33.38 19.79
N TRP A 400 27.77 -33.35 18.78
CA TRP A 400 28.94 -34.22 18.71
C TRP A 400 29.92 -33.95 19.86
N ARG A 401 30.08 -32.68 20.29
CA ARG A 401 31.02 -32.36 21.38
C ARG A 401 30.53 -32.90 22.72
N ASN A 402 29.25 -32.71 23.03
CA ASN A 402 28.66 -33.11 24.32
C ASN A 402 28.09 -34.54 24.30
N SER A 403 28.07 -35.20 23.13
CA SER A 403 27.44 -36.51 22.89
C SER A 403 25.95 -36.56 23.27
N GLN A 404 25.19 -35.50 22.94
CA GLN A 404 23.77 -35.35 23.30
C GLN A 404 22.88 -35.12 22.07
N THR A 405 21.75 -35.82 21.98
CA THR A 405 20.74 -35.55 20.94
C THR A 405 20.02 -34.24 21.23
N VAL A 406 19.88 -33.39 20.21
CA VAL A 406 19.15 -32.11 20.28
C VAL A 406 17.67 -32.31 19.89
N ALA A 407 17.46 -33.02 18.78
CA ALA A 407 16.14 -33.45 18.33
C ALA A 407 16.24 -34.70 17.43
N THR A 408 15.12 -35.42 17.29
CA THR A 408 14.99 -36.61 16.43
C THR A 408 13.92 -36.40 15.36
N LEU A 409 14.13 -36.94 14.16
CA LEU A 409 13.20 -36.94 13.05
C LEU A 409 12.88 -38.38 12.64
N SER A 410 11.61 -38.77 12.78
CA SER A 410 11.16 -40.18 12.68
C SER A 410 11.26 -40.79 11.28
N SER A 411 11.16 -39.96 10.24
CA SER A 411 11.46 -40.26 8.84
C SER A 411 11.68 -38.95 8.12
N GLY A 412 12.67 -38.89 7.22
CA GLY A 412 12.83 -37.75 6.31
C GLY A 412 11.85 -37.79 5.14
N VAL A 413 11.59 -36.65 4.49
CA VAL A 413 11.04 -36.59 3.13
C VAL A 413 11.93 -37.44 2.20
N ASN A 414 11.35 -38.45 1.56
CA ASN A 414 12.06 -39.48 0.79
C ASN A 414 13.26 -40.11 1.55
N GLY A 415 13.17 -40.19 2.88
CA GLY A 415 14.23 -40.71 3.75
C GLY A 415 15.38 -39.76 4.05
N VAL A 416 15.34 -38.49 3.61
CA VAL A 416 16.41 -37.49 3.73
C VAL A 416 15.94 -36.27 4.55
N PRO A 417 16.78 -35.65 5.42
CA PRO A 417 16.32 -34.68 6.42
C PRO A 417 16.35 -33.23 5.89
N ILE A 418 16.02 -33.02 4.62
CA ILE A 418 16.09 -31.72 3.90
C ILE A 418 14.71 -31.06 3.79
N GLY A 419 14.66 -29.74 3.62
CA GLY A 419 13.40 -29.01 3.56
C GLY A 419 12.82 -28.77 4.95
N ARG A 420 11.51 -28.48 5.03
CA ARG A 420 10.85 -27.93 6.23
C ARG A 420 10.05 -29.00 6.98
N GLN A 421 10.74 -29.70 7.88
CA GLN A 421 10.24 -30.91 8.55
C GLN A 421 10.05 -30.70 10.07
N ASP A 422 9.20 -31.53 10.69
CA ASP A 422 8.93 -31.48 12.14
C ASP A 422 9.87 -32.41 12.92
N TRP A 423 10.71 -31.80 13.76
CA TRP A 423 11.67 -32.50 14.62
C TRP A 423 11.12 -32.60 16.04
N ARG A 424 11.22 -33.77 16.67
CA ARG A 424 10.84 -33.95 18.07
C ARG A 424 12.02 -33.60 18.98
N LEU A 425 11.85 -32.60 19.84
CA LEU A 425 12.89 -32.10 20.73
C LEU A 425 13.25 -33.13 21.81
N THR A 426 14.55 -33.34 22.03
CA THR A 426 15.10 -34.15 23.14
C THR A 426 15.80 -33.31 24.21
N ARG A 427 15.73 -31.98 24.08
CA ARG A 427 16.08 -30.99 25.12
C ARG A 427 15.27 -29.70 24.86
N PRO A 428 14.98 -28.87 25.89
CA PRO A 428 14.23 -27.62 25.70
C PRO A 428 14.99 -26.64 24.79
N MET A 429 14.27 -25.96 23.90
CA MET A 429 14.82 -25.08 22.87
C MET A 429 13.78 -24.04 22.42
N CYS A 430 14.19 -22.81 22.11
CA CYS A 430 13.29 -21.73 21.64
C CYS A 430 12.10 -21.41 22.58
N GLY A 431 12.14 -21.80 23.85
CA GLY A 431 11.01 -21.69 24.80
C GLY A 431 10.05 -22.88 24.81
N GLN A 432 10.24 -23.86 23.92
CA GLN A 432 9.53 -25.15 23.91
C GLN A 432 10.19 -26.16 24.86
N THR A 433 9.40 -27.09 25.39
CA THR A 433 9.86 -28.13 26.33
C THR A 433 10.30 -29.42 25.63
N GLU A 434 10.91 -30.33 26.39
CA GLU A 434 11.35 -31.63 25.88
C GLU A 434 10.15 -32.50 25.46
N GLY A 435 10.27 -33.16 24.31
CA GLY A 435 9.26 -34.06 23.76
C GLY A 435 8.20 -33.40 22.88
N GLU A 436 8.15 -32.07 22.84
CA GLU A 436 7.39 -31.29 21.85
C GLU A 436 7.97 -31.43 20.44
N THR A 437 7.16 -31.12 19.42
CA THR A 437 7.62 -30.99 18.03
C THR A 437 7.95 -29.54 17.69
N ARG A 438 9.00 -29.36 16.91
CA ARG A 438 9.44 -28.08 16.37
C ARG A 438 9.72 -28.21 14.87
N ARG A 439 9.04 -27.39 14.07
CA ARG A 439 9.34 -27.26 12.64
C ARG A 439 10.70 -26.61 12.46
N LEU A 440 11.58 -27.25 11.69
CA LEU A 440 12.91 -26.74 11.32
C LEU A 440 13.07 -26.87 9.80
N LEU A 441 13.87 -25.98 9.21
CA LEU A 441 14.20 -26.04 7.79
C LEU A 441 15.70 -26.26 7.60
N LEU A 442 16.07 -27.34 6.91
CA LEU A 442 17.45 -27.59 6.46
C LEU A 442 17.52 -27.37 4.94
N THR A 443 18.19 -26.30 4.50
CA THR A 443 18.16 -25.85 3.10
C THR A 443 19.54 -25.46 2.54
N PRO A 444 19.81 -25.69 1.24
CA PRO A 444 20.95 -25.13 0.53
C PRO A 444 20.61 -23.81 -0.21
N CYS A 445 19.37 -23.33 -0.15
CA CYS A 445 18.89 -22.23 -0.98
C CYS A 445 19.64 -20.89 -0.68
N PRO A 446 19.92 -20.07 -1.71
CA PRO A 446 20.51 -18.74 -1.53
C PRO A 446 19.59 -17.79 -0.74
N ALA A 447 20.11 -16.61 -0.36
CA ALA A 447 19.34 -15.66 0.46
C ALA A 447 18.11 -15.06 -0.24
N ASP A 448 18.11 -14.98 -1.58
CA ASP A 448 17.03 -14.36 -2.38
C ASP A 448 15.97 -15.39 -2.86
N PHE A 449 15.85 -16.51 -2.14
CA PHE A 449 15.01 -17.66 -2.48
C PHE A 449 14.22 -18.13 -1.25
N PHE A 450 13.00 -18.60 -1.49
CA PHE A 450 12.23 -19.38 -0.52
C PHE A 450 12.50 -20.87 -0.73
N SER A 451 12.71 -21.60 0.36
CA SER A 451 12.69 -23.06 0.32
C SER A 451 11.26 -23.55 0.45
N CYS A 452 10.79 -24.35 -0.50
CA CYS A 452 9.58 -25.14 -0.34
C CYS A 452 9.78 -26.19 0.79
N ASP A 453 8.69 -26.77 1.31
CA ASP A 453 8.77 -27.80 2.35
C ASP A 453 9.49 -29.06 1.84
N ASP A 454 9.42 -29.35 0.53
CA ASP A 454 10.14 -30.39 -0.22
C ASP A 454 11.62 -30.10 -0.51
N ALA A 455 12.13 -28.96 -0.04
CA ALA A 455 13.48 -28.42 -0.23
C ALA A 455 13.80 -27.80 -1.62
N SER A 456 12.87 -27.76 -2.56
CA SER A 456 13.08 -27.00 -3.82
C SER A 456 13.15 -25.49 -3.57
N CYS A 457 13.89 -24.76 -4.42
CA CYS A 457 14.16 -23.32 -4.24
C CYS A 457 13.40 -22.47 -5.28
N ILE A 458 12.39 -21.72 -4.88
CA ILE A 458 11.73 -20.68 -5.71
C ILE A 458 12.22 -19.28 -5.32
N ARG A 459 11.96 -18.23 -6.12
CA ARG A 459 12.33 -16.87 -5.73
C ARG A 459 11.46 -16.37 -4.59
N LEU A 460 12.05 -15.53 -3.72
CA LEU A 460 11.37 -15.05 -2.52
C LEU A 460 10.11 -14.19 -2.81
N TYR A 461 10.02 -13.58 -4.01
CA TYR A 461 8.83 -12.87 -4.48
C TYR A 461 7.71 -13.78 -5.02
N GLN A 462 7.97 -15.07 -5.27
CA GLN A 462 6.99 -16.06 -5.72
C GLN A 462 6.27 -16.72 -4.53
N ARG A 463 6.26 -16.04 -3.37
CA ARG A 463 5.64 -16.54 -2.15
C ARG A 463 4.48 -15.63 -1.76
N CYS A 464 3.28 -16.20 -1.63
CA CYS A 464 2.04 -15.46 -1.38
C CYS A 464 1.63 -14.57 -2.57
N ASP A 465 1.76 -15.08 -3.80
CA ASP A 465 1.41 -14.40 -5.06
C ASP A 465 0.10 -14.93 -5.73
N LEU A 466 -0.59 -15.86 -5.05
CA LEU A 466 -1.77 -16.63 -5.53
C LEU A 466 -1.48 -17.71 -6.59
N LYS A 467 -0.21 -18.08 -6.81
CA LYS A 467 0.18 -19.13 -7.75
C LYS A 467 1.08 -20.16 -7.06
N PHE A 468 0.78 -21.44 -7.32
CA PHE A 468 1.62 -22.55 -6.85
C PHE A 468 2.81 -22.76 -7.79
N ASP A 469 4.00 -22.33 -7.37
CA ASP A 469 5.30 -22.63 -8.00
C ASP A 469 6.05 -23.77 -7.27
N CYS A 470 5.87 -23.90 -5.95
CA CYS A 470 6.30 -25.07 -5.18
C CYS A 470 5.45 -26.30 -5.57
N ARG A 471 6.09 -27.46 -5.78
CA ARG A 471 5.40 -28.73 -6.09
C ARG A 471 4.45 -29.19 -5.00
N ASP A 472 4.83 -28.92 -3.74
CA ASP A 472 4.07 -29.24 -2.53
C ASP A 472 3.04 -28.16 -2.14
N LYS A 473 3.03 -27.00 -2.82
CA LYS A 473 2.17 -25.83 -2.55
C LYS A 473 2.43 -25.14 -1.20
N SER A 474 3.65 -25.24 -0.68
CA SER A 474 4.06 -24.64 0.60
C SER A 474 4.33 -23.12 0.52
N ASP A 475 4.55 -22.59 -0.68
CA ASP A 475 4.65 -21.17 -1.02
C ASP A 475 3.42 -20.36 -0.60
N GLU A 476 2.24 -20.82 -1.01
CA GLU A 476 0.93 -20.24 -0.68
C GLU A 476 0.43 -20.66 0.72
N SER A 477 1.31 -21.25 1.54
CA SER A 477 1.01 -21.65 2.92
C SER A 477 1.64 -20.68 3.93
N GLY A 478 0.90 -20.43 5.03
CA GLY A 478 1.39 -19.58 6.12
C GLY A 478 1.48 -18.08 5.80
N CYS A 479 0.79 -17.60 4.76
CA CYS A 479 0.82 -16.21 4.26
C CYS A 479 0.24 -15.15 5.22
N GLN A 480 0.88 -14.95 6.37
CA GLN A 480 0.55 -13.92 7.35
C GLN A 480 1.11 -12.55 6.94
N LEU A 481 0.28 -11.71 6.32
CA LEU A 481 0.69 -10.36 5.87
C LEU A 481 1.16 -9.42 7.00
N VAL A 482 0.66 -9.57 8.23
CA VAL A 482 0.88 -8.63 9.35
C VAL A 482 1.49 -9.32 10.56
N ARG A 483 2.68 -8.87 10.99
CA ARG A 483 3.38 -9.36 12.19
C ARG A 483 3.30 -8.34 13.33
N PHE A 484 2.55 -8.68 14.37
CA PHE A 484 2.40 -7.88 15.59
C PHE A 484 3.64 -7.96 16.51
N PRO A 485 4.00 -6.87 17.22
CA PRO A 485 4.96 -6.93 18.32
C PRO A 485 4.34 -7.60 19.57
N PRO A 486 5.16 -8.12 20.51
CA PRO A 486 4.65 -8.78 21.73
C PRO A 486 3.78 -7.90 22.65
N VAL A 487 3.83 -6.57 22.48
CA VAL A 487 2.96 -5.60 23.16
C VAL A 487 2.40 -4.65 22.10
N TYR A 488 1.28 -5.04 21.48
CA TYR A 488 0.47 -4.16 20.64
C TYR A 488 -0.77 -3.69 21.43
N ARG A 489 -1.29 -2.50 21.11
CA ARG A 489 -2.56 -1.98 21.67
C ARG A 489 -3.38 -1.33 20.55
N PRO A 490 -4.43 -2.00 20.02
CA PRO A 490 -5.24 -1.51 18.91
C PRO A 490 -6.13 -0.32 19.28
N ASP A 491 -6.24 0.01 20.58
CA ASP A 491 -7.08 1.12 21.07
C ASP A 491 -6.38 2.50 20.95
N LEU A 492 -5.08 2.54 20.64
CA LEU A 492 -4.26 3.75 20.67
C LEU A 492 -3.56 3.99 19.32
N PRO A 493 -3.43 5.25 18.87
CA PRO A 493 -2.69 5.58 17.65
C PRO A 493 -1.20 5.24 17.75
N PRO A 494 -0.51 5.00 16.61
CA PRO A 494 0.95 4.98 16.57
C PRO A 494 1.51 6.38 16.86
N VAL A 495 2.67 6.43 17.53
CA VAL A 495 3.37 7.69 17.82
C VAL A 495 4.39 7.96 16.73
N VAL A 496 4.36 9.14 16.13
CA VAL A 496 5.40 9.61 15.20
C VAL A 496 6.43 10.43 15.97
N ASN A 497 7.67 9.95 16.00
CA ASN A 497 8.80 10.67 16.59
C ASN A 497 9.58 11.41 15.50
N ASN A 498 9.69 12.73 15.62
CA ASN A 498 10.59 13.52 14.78
C ASN A 498 12.06 13.24 15.11
N ARG A 499 12.97 13.69 14.25
CA ARG A 499 14.44 13.58 14.44
C ARG A 499 14.97 14.18 15.75
N ASN A 500 14.18 15.04 16.40
CA ASN A 500 14.48 15.65 17.71
C ASN A 500 14.01 14.81 18.91
N ASN A 501 13.40 13.63 18.68
CA ASN A 501 12.58 12.88 19.65
C ASN A 501 11.34 13.62 20.19
N GLU A 502 10.93 14.70 19.53
CA GLU A 502 9.66 15.39 19.77
C GLU A 502 8.53 14.61 19.07
N SER A 503 7.42 14.35 19.76
CA SER A 503 6.25 13.68 19.19
C SER A 503 5.47 14.62 18.29
N SER A 504 5.31 14.26 17.01
CA SER A 504 4.39 14.91 16.08
C SER A 504 3.06 14.15 16.00
N PRO A 505 1.93 14.83 15.68
CA PRO A 505 0.71 14.12 15.35
C PRO A 505 0.91 13.25 14.11
N LEU A 506 0.20 12.13 14.05
CA LEU A 506 0.14 11.28 12.87
C LEU A 506 -0.67 11.98 11.78
N PRO A 507 -0.10 12.24 10.59
CA PRO A 507 -0.89 12.68 9.43
C PRO A 507 -1.67 11.48 8.86
N VAL A 508 -2.96 11.67 8.64
CA VAL A 508 -3.82 10.71 7.91
C VAL A 508 -4.30 11.35 6.61
N THR A 509 -3.90 10.77 5.50
CA THR A 509 -4.36 11.13 4.16
C THR A 509 -5.75 10.57 3.93
N VAL A 510 -6.72 11.41 3.53
CA VAL A 510 -8.09 10.96 3.26
C VAL A 510 -8.47 11.26 1.81
N ARG A 511 -9.11 10.31 1.12
CA ARG A 511 -9.70 10.53 -0.20
C ARG A 511 -11.19 10.24 -0.15
N VAL A 512 -12.00 11.27 -0.34
CA VAL A 512 -13.47 11.19 -0.41
C VAL A 512 -13.91 11.22 -1.87
N ILE A 513 -14.43 10.11 -2.38
CA ILE A 513 -15.04 10.06 -3.72
C ILE A 513 -16.55 10.03 -3.55
N ILE A 514 -17.25 11.03 -4.08
CA ILE A 514 -18.72 11.11 -4.06
C ILE A 514 -19.24 10.49 -5.35
N GLU A 515 -19.84 9.31 -5.23
CA GLU A 515 -20.27 8.47 -6.35
C GLU A 515 -21.67 8.86 -6.85
N SER A 516 -22.55 9.36 -5.96
CA SER A 516 -23.81 10.01 -6.34
C SER A 516 -24.35 10.92 -5.24
N ALA A 517 -25.21 11.86 -5.65
CA ALA A 517 -25.92 12.79 -4.78
C ALA A 517 -27.40 12.91 -5.14
N ASP A 518 -28.23 13.22 -4.15
CA ASP A 518 -29.64 13.63 -4.29
C ASP A 518 -29.98 14.71 -3.25
N VAL A 519 -30.97 15.56 -3.53
CA VAL A 519 -31.22 16.80 -2.78
C VAL A 519 -32.70 16.96 -2.40
N ASP A 520 -32.98 16.91 -1.10
CA ASP A 520 -34.29 17.21 -0.52
C ASP A 520 -34.36 18.70 -0.15
N THR A 521 -34.70 19.54 -1.14
CA THR A 521 -34.93 20.98 -0.95
C THR A 521 -36.00 21.27 0.11
N PRO A 522 -37.19 20.62 0.13
CA PRO A 522 -38.22 20.81 1.16
C PRO A 522 -37.78 20.57 2.60
N SER A 523 -36.91 19.58 2.88
CA SER A 523 -36.45 19.31 4.25
C SER A 523 -35.07 19.88 4.60
N MET A 524 -34.37 20.53 3.66
CA MET A 524 -33.00 21.05 3.83
C MET A 524 -31.94 19.96 4.08
N HIS A 525 -32.00 18.86 3.32
CA HIS A 525 -31.03 17.76 3.41
C HIS A 525 -30.43 17.37 2.06
N MET A 526 -29.22 16.84 2.13
CA MET A 526 -28.53 16.23 0.99
C MET A 526 -28.21 14.78 1.33
N HIS A 527 -28.54 13.89 0.38
CA HIS A 527 -28.21 12.47 0.44
C HIS A 527 -27.01 12.23 -0.47
N VAL A 528 -25.96 11.57 0.02
CA VAL A 528 -24.79 11.22 -0.80
C VAL A 528 -24.35 9.80 -0.56
N ASN A 529 -23.98 9.12 -1.64
CA ASN A 529 -23.23 7.87 -1.61
C ASN A 529 -21.77 8.20 -1.88
N LEU A 530 -20.90 7.86 -0.95
CA LEU A 530 -19.48 8.20 -1.02
C LEU A 530 -18.59 7.04 -0.58
N ASN A 531 -17.33 7.12 -0.98
CA ASN A 531 -16.32 6.10 -0.83
C ASN A 531 -15.09 6.76 -0.21
N VAL A 532 -14.86 6.50 1.08
CA VAL A 532 -13.74 7.07 1.83
C VAL A 532 -12.59 6.08 1.81
N SER A 533 -11.43 6.52 1.36
CA SER A 533 -10.15 5.86 1.60
C SER A 533 -9.37 6.66 2.65
N MET A 534 -8.85 6.01 3.69
CA MET A 534 -7.97 6.62 4.70
C MET A 534 -6.62 5.91 4.65
N THR A 535 -5.51 6.65 4.63
CA THR A 535 -4.15 6.11 4.52
C THR A 535 -3.24 6.70 5.59
N TRP A 536 -2.50 5.83 6.29
CA TRP A 536 -1.63 6.21 7.42
C TRP A 536 -0.42 5.28 7.53
N GLN A 537 0.58 5.69 8.31
CA GLN A 537 1.74 4.84 8.65
C GLN A 537 1.54 4.20 10.03
N GLU A 538 1.54 2.88 10.09
CA GLU A 538 1.48 2.11 11.34
C GLU A 538 2.90 1.68 11.75
N ALA A 539 3.61 2.62 12.38
CA ALA A 539 5.02 2.48 12.74
C ALA A 539 5.35 1.32 13.72
N ARG A 540 4.34 0.68 14.33
CA ARG A 540 4.52 -0.37 15.35
C ARG A 540 4.47 -1.79 14.78
N LEU A 541 3.99 -1.97 13.56
CA LEU A 541 3.87 -3.28 12.90
C LEU A 541 5.01 -3.51 11.90
N ASN A 542 5.22 -4.77 11.55
CA ASN A 542 5.97 -5.14 10.36
C ASN A 542 5.06 -5.97 9.46
N PHE A 543 5.17 -5.77 8.16
CA PHE A 543 4.48 -6.57 7.16
C PHE A 543 5.43 -7.63 6.61
N LEU A 544 4.88 -8.76 6.15
CA LEU A 544 5.65 -9.88 5.60
C LEU A 544 5.31 -10.08 4.13
N ASN A 545 6.32 -10.35 3.31
CA ASN A 545 6.21 -10.76 1.90
C ASN A 545 5.24 -9.84 1.09
N LEU A 546 5.52 -8.53 1.05
CA LEU A 546 4.73 -7.60 0.24
C LEU A 546 5.00 -7.82 -1.25
N ASN A 547 3.93 -7.91 -2.04
CA ASN A 547 3.96 -7.92 -3.49
C ASN A 547 4.04 -6.49 -4.07
N GLU A 548 4.54 -6.37 -5.31
CA GLU A 548 4.45 -5.13 -6.10
C GLU A 548 2.99 -4.76 -6.43
N ASP A 549 2.12 -5.77 -6.66
CA ASP A 549 0.68 -5.55 -6.78
C ASP A 549 0.03 -5.42 -5.40
N TYR A 550 -0.31 -4.18 -5.05
CA TYR A 550 -0.97 -3.84 -3.78
C TYR A 550 -2.35 -4.50 -3.58
N THR A 551 -2.97 -5.06 -4.63
CA THR A 551 -4.25 -5.79 -4.51
C THR A 551 -4.07 -7.18 -3.90
N LEU A 552 -2.87 -7.77 -4.02
CA LEU A 552 -2.48 -9.00 -3.34
C LEU A 552 -2.17 -8.74 -1.85
N ASN A 553 -1.66 -7.55 -1.53
CA ASN A 553 -1.35 -7.10 -0.15
C ASN A 553 -2.61 -6.74 0.67
N ARG A 554 -3.69 -7.52 0.55
CA ARG A 554 -4.96 -7.30 1.23
C ARG A 554 -4.95 -7.92 2.64
N VAL A 555 -5.24 -7.11 3.65
CA VAL A 555 -5.33 -7.58 5.04
C VAL A 555 -6.61 -8.41 5.24
N PRO A 556 -6.54 -9.64 5.79
CA PRO A 556 -7.72 -10.46 6.12
C PRO A 556 -8.59 -9.80 7.19
N TYR A 557 -9.91 -10.03 7.15
CA TYR A 557 -10.86 -9.30 8.01
C TYR A 557 -10.63 -9.46 9.51
N GLU A 558 -10.28 -10.65 10.00
CA GLU A 558 -10.00 -10.81 11.43
C GLU A 558 -8.74 -10.01 11.84
N THR A 559 -7.70 -10.01 11.02
CA THR A 559 -6.51 -9.16 11.21
C THR A 559 -6.85 -7.66 11.10
N MET A 560 -7.77 -7.24 10.23
CA MET A 560 -8.24 -5.84 10.15
C MET A 560 -8.93 -5.35 11.44
N ARG A 561 -9.39 -6.26 12.32
CA ARG A 561 -9.97 -5.94 13.63
C ARG A 561 -8.94 -5.88 14.75
N GLU A 562 -7.78 -6.49 14.56
CA GLU A 562 -6.66 -6.54 15.53
C GLU A 562 -5.67 -5.38 15.34
N VAL A 563 -5.79 -4.60 14.26
CA VAL A 563 -4.97 -3.42 13.94
C VAL A 563 -5.73 -2.13 14.31
N TRP A 564 -5.01 -1.12 14.82
CA TRP A 564 -5.57 0.22 15.02
C TRP A 564 -5.90 0.90 13.68
N VAL A 565 -7.09 1.48 13.58
CA VAL A 565 -7.58 2.19 12.38
C VAL A 565 -8.06 3.59 12.78
N PRO A 566 -7.77 4.65 12.00
CA PRO A 566 -8.34 5.99 12.22
C PRO A 566 -9.86 5.98 12.17
N VAL A 567 -10.50 6.64 13.14
CA VAL A 567 -11.94 6.72 13.30
C VAL A 567 -12.41 8.17 13.09
N ILE A 568 -13.08 8.38 11.96
CA ILE A 568 -13.79 9.59 11.60
C ILE A 568 -15.29 9.41 11.91
N ASP A 569 -15.94 10.47 12.37
CA ASP A 569 -17.39 10.61 12.52
C ASP A 569 -17.93 11.75 11.64
N PHE A 570 -19.13 11.58 11.09
CA PHE A 570 -19.77 12.55 10.18
C PHE A 570 -20.69 13.50 10.95
N THR A 571 -20.11 14.52 11.59
CA THR A 571 -20.74 15.29 12.69
C THR A 571 -22.03 16.04 12.34
N ASN A 572 -22.29 16.35 11.07
CA ASN A 572 -23.50 17.06 10.63
C ASN A 572 -24.54 16.16 9.91
N THR A 573 -24.51 14.85 10.16
CA THR A 573 -25.48 13.87 9.62
C THR A 573 -26.66 13.57 10.56
N LYS A 574 -27.75 13.04 9.98
CA LYS A 574 -28.97 12.61 10.72
C LYS A 574 -28.80 11.35 11.56
N GLY A 575 -27.72 10.60 11.39
CA GLY A 575 -27.46 9.33 12.06
C GLY A 575 -25.99 9.18 12.38
N ILE A 576 -25.64 8.39 13.39
CA ILE A 576 -24.24 8.25 13.83
C ILE A 576 -23.50 7.34 12.86
N HIS A 577 -22.80 7.94 11.89
CA HIS A 577 -22.03 7.24 10.86
C HIS A 577 -20.54 7.35 11.18
N ILE A 578 -19.90 6.22 11.51
CA ILE A 578 -18.50 6.18 11.99
C ILE A 578 -17.66 5.24 11.11
N THR A 579 -16.39 5.62 10.84
CA THR A 579 -15.45 4.84 10.01
C THR A 579 -14.80 3.65 10.73
N GLN A 580 -15.64 2.76 11.28
CA GLN A 580 -15.20 1.48 11.85
C GLN A 580 -14.85 0.45 10.75
N THR A 581 -14.01 -0.54 11.11
CA THR A 581 -13.77 -1.74 10.29
C THR A 581 -15.01 -2.63 10.27
N ASP A 582 -15.43 -3.09 9.08
CA ASP A 582 -16.46 -4.12 8.90
C ASP A 582 -16.11 -5.08 7.76
N HIS A 583 -16.94 -6.09 7.51
CA HIS A 583 -16.72 -7.10 6.46
C HIS A 583 -16.75 -6.52 5.03
N GLN A 584 -17.23 -5.29 4.83
CA GLN A 584 -17.29 -4.61 3.53
C GLN A 584 -16.08 -3.67 3.30
N ALA A 585 -15.39 -3.28 4.38
CA ALA A 585 -14.12 -2.58 4.30
C ALA A 585 -13.07 -3.40 3.53
N THR A 586 -12.20 -2.70 2.79
CA THR A 586 -11.03 -3.28 2.16
C THR A 586 -9.79 -2.56 2.67
N MET A 587 -8.90 -3.28 3.36
CA MET A 587 -7.61 -2.76 3.81
C MET A 587 -6.48 -3.40 3.00
N VAL A 588 -5.51 -2.58 2.58
CA VAL A 588 -4.33 -2.98 1.81
C VAL A 588 -3.07 -2.32 2.37
N VAL A 589 -1.91 -2.93 2.11
CA VAL A 589 -0.59 -2.37 2.43
C VAL A 589 0.14 -2.00 1.14
N SER A 590 0.60 -0.75 1.04
CA SER A 590 1.38 -0.29 -0.12
C SER A 590 2.87 -0.48 0.12
N MET A 591 3.54 -1.19 -0.78
CA MET A 591 4.99 -1.38 -0.73
C MET A 591 5.72 -0.11 -1.22
N HIS A 592 6.57 0.46 -0.37
CA HIS A 592 7.40 1.63 -0.67
C HIS A 592 8.82 1.50 -0.10
N GLY A 593 8.99 0.81 1.03
CA GLY A 593 10.29 0.47 1.62
C GLY A 593 10.97 -0.70 0.90
N LYS A 594 12.21 -1.00 1.29
CA LYS A 594 12.91 -2.21 0.83
C LYS A 594 12.73 -3.36 1.82
N PRO A 595 12.65 -4.62 1.35
CA PRO A 595 12.62 -5.77 2.23
C PRO A 595 13.88 -5.86 3.08
N ARG A 596 13.70 -6.37 4.30
CA ARG A 596 14.80 -6.79 5.19
C ARG A 596 14.60 -8.28 5.43
N LEU A 597 15.63 -9.10 5.19
CA LEU A 597 15.54 -10.54 5.45
C LEU A 597 15.21 -10.83 6.91
N GLY A 598 14.36 -11.83 7.13
CA GLY A 598 13.98 -12.34 8.45
C GLY A 598 15.16 -12.90 9.25
N ASP A 599 14.86 -13.25 10.51
CA ASP A 599 15.83 -13.79 11.47
C ASP A 599 15.86 -15.33 11.45
N ASP A 600 17.04 -15.93 11.65
CA ASP A 600 17.32 -17.37 11.63
C ASP A 600 16.51 -18.16 12.71
N THR A 601 15.84 -17.48 13.64
CA THR A 601 14.92 -18.05 14.64
C THR A 601 13.60 -18.57 14.07
N SER A 602 13.20 -18.09 12.88
CA SER A 602 12.08 -18.61 12.10
C SER A 602 12.50 -19.85 11.30
N PRO A 603 11.67 -20.90 11.14
CA PRO A 603 11.90 -21.97 10.17
C PRO A 603 11.57 -21.56 8.72
N GLU A 604 11.25 -20.29 8.49
CA GLU A 604 10.84 -19.74 7.20
C GLU A 604 11.66 -18.50 6.83
N GLU A 605 12.07 -18.46 5.57
CA GLU A 605 12.53 -17.27 4.88
C GLU A 605 11.36 -16.30 4.68
N LEU A 606 11.58 -15.05 5.11
CA LEU A 606 10.57 -14.00 5.14
C LEU A 606 11.22 -12.69 4.71
N GLU A 607 10.51 -11.92 3.89
CA GLU A 607 10.81 -10.51 3.69
C GLU A 607 10.05 -9.66 4.70
N VAL A 608 10.76 -8.90 5.53
CA VAL A 608 10.18 -8.05 6.56
C VAL A 608 10.18 -6.60 6.08
N TYR A 609 8.98 -6.04 5.91
CA TYR A 609 8.71 -4.68 5.47
C TYR A 609 8.30 -3.81 6.67
N PRO A 610 9.13 -2.82 7.10
CA PRO A 610 8.82 -2.01 8.28
C PRO A 610 7.60 -1.10 8.08
N GLY A 611 6.69 -1.05 9.05
CA GLY A 611 5.50 -0.19 9.03
C GLY A 611 5.74 1.33 8.86
N PRO A 612 6.86 1.93 9.35
CA PRO A 612 7.18 3.33 9.08
C PRO A 612 7.47 3.63 7.59
N GLU A 613 7.88 2.63 6.81
CA GLU A 613 8.25 2.77 5.40
C GLU A 613 7.11 2.40 4.43
N ASN A 614 6.06 1.71 4.92
CA ASN A 614 5.03 1.08 4.08
C ASN A 614 3.64 1.42 4.64
N PRO A 615 2.89 2.38 4.06
CA PRO A 615 1.61 2.83 4.61
C PRO A 615 0.50 1.79 4.42
N MET A 616 -0.45 1.81 5.36
CA MET A 616 -1.71 1.08 5.29
C MET A 616 -2.81 1.99 4.74
N SER A 617 -3.71 1.42 3.93
CA SER A 617 -4.89 2.11 3.43
C SER A 617 -6.15 1.29 3.70
N VAL A 618 -7.21 1.91 4.22
CA VAL A 618 -8.54 1.29 4.35
C VAL A 618 -9.58 2.06 3.55
N ARG A 619 -10.39 1.34 2.77
CA ARG A 619 -11.45 1.88 1.91
C ARG A 619 -12.81 1.33 2.32
N ARG A 620 -13.80 2.21 2.49
CA ARG A 620 -15.18 1.85 2.87
C ARG A 620 -16.21 2.79 2.23
N LYS A 621 -17.35 2.23 1.84
CA LYS A 621 -18.48 2.98 1.26
C LYS A 621 -19.50 3.37 2.33
N TYR A 622 -20.14 4.52 2.13
CA TYR A 622 -21.17 5.07 2.99
C TYR A 622 -22.33 5.62 2.17
N SER A 623 -23.54 5.48 2.70
CA SER A 623 -24.72 6.22 2.27
C SER A 623 -25.14 7.08 3.45
N ILE A 624 -25.03 8.41 3.32
CA ILE A 624 -25.26 9.35 4.42
C ILE A 624 -26.27 10.42 4.04
N THR A 625 -26.91 10.98 5.06
CA THR A 625 -27.84 12.10 4.94
C THR A 625 -27.38 13.22 5.86
N PHE A 626 -26.95 14.35 5.30
CA PHE A 626 -26.48 15.51 6.07
C PHE A 626 -27.38 16.73 5.86
N GLN A 627 -27.35 17.64 6.83
CA GLN A 627 -28.14 18.87 6.77
C GLN A 627 -27.42 19.92 5.92
N CYS A 628 -28.12 20.51 4.95
CA CYS A 628 -27.61 21.61 4.12
C CYS A 628 -28.54 22.82 4.22
N GLN A 629 -28.05 23.93 4.78
CA GLN A 629 -28.86 25.10 5.09
C GLN A 629 -29.07 25.99 3.85
N PHE A 630 -30.12 25.72 3.06
CA PHE A 630 -30.36 26.43 1.81
C PHE A 630 -30.75 27.92 1.98
N HIS A 631 -29.97 28.81 1.36
CA HIS A 631 -30.20 30.25 1.29
C HIS A 631 -31.08 30.61 0.08
N LEU A 632 -32.38 30.32 0.18
CA LEU A 632 -33.35 30.43 -0.93
C LEU A 632 -33.78 31.87 -1.29
N LYS A 633 -33.06 32.92 -0.85
CA LYS A 633 -33.48 34.32 -1.06
C LYS A 633 -33.65 34.65 -2.55
N MET A 634 -32.70 34.24 -3.38
CA MET A 634 -32.69 34.49 -4.83
C MET A 634 -33.53 33.48 -5.64
N TYR A 635 -34.27 32.58 -4.99
CA TYR A 635 -34.98 31.49 -5.66
C TYR A 635 -35.93 31.99 -6.77
N PRO A 636 -35.86 31.44 -8.01
CA PRO A 636 -35.18 30.20 -8.39
C PRO A 636 -33.77 30.36 -9.02
N PHE A 637 -33.11 31.51 -8.82
CA PHE A 637 -31.80 31.85 -9.38
C PHE A 637 -30.67 31.75 -8.34
N ASP A 638 -30.86 30.90 -7.34
CA ASP A 638 -29.95 30.72 -6.21
C ASP A 638 -28.87 29.65 -6.46
N GLU A 639 -27.71 29.92 -5.86
CA GLU A 639 -26.58 29.01 -5.67
C GLU A 639 -26.52 28.60 -4.20
N GLN A 640 -26.09 27.36 -3.94
CA GLN A 640 -26.04 26.77 -2.60
C GLN A 640 -24.70 26.09 -2.35
N PHE A 641 -24.21 26.16 -1.11
CA PHE A 641 -23.01 25.46 -0.66
C PHE A 641 -23.40 24.47 0.43
N CYS A 642 -23.20 23.18 0.16
CA CYS A 642 -23.46 22.11 1.12
C CYS A 642 -22.15 21.63 1.73
N HIS A 643 -22.03 21.78 3.04
CA HIS A 643 -20.86 21.37 3.81
C HIS A 643 -21.09 19.97 4.39
N LEU A 644 -20.14 19.06 4.20
CA LEU A 644 -20.08 17.77 4.88
C LEU A 644 -18.90 17.81 5.86
N GLU A 645 -19.17 17.60 7.15
CA GLU A 645 -18.16 17.65 8.20
C GLU A 645 -17.67 16.24 8.56
N LEU A 646 -16.35 16.08 8.68
CA LEU A 646 -15.66 14.85 9.05
C LEU A 646 -14.70 15.16 10.21
N THR A 647 -14.94 14.56 11.38
CA THR A 647 -14.14 14.79 12.59
C THR A 647 -13.38 13.54 13.01
N MET A 648 -12.07 13.63 13.22
CA MET A 648 -11.24 12.54 13.76
C MET A 648 -11.48 12.37 15.25
N LEU A 649 -12.16 11.30 15.68
CA LEU A 649 -12.45 11.03 17.10
C LEU A 649 -11.46 10.07 17.78
N SER A 650 -10.60 9.35 17.03
CA SER A 650 -9.63 8.40 17.61
C SER A 650 -8.66 9.02 18.63
N ALA A 651 -8.29 10.29 18.44
CA ALA A 651 -7.40 11.03 19.32
C ALA A 651 -7.53 12.53 19.08
N SER A 652 -7.08 13.34 20.04
CA SER A 652 -6.99 14.80 19.88
C SER A 652 -6.05 15.21 18.74
N SER A 653 -6.24 16.40 18.19
CA SER A 653 -5.39 17.05 17.17
C SER A 653 -3.87 16.99 17.46
N ARG A 654 -3.48 16.96 18.74
CA ARG A 654 -2.08 16.81 19.19
C ARG A 654 -1.42 15.48 18.81
N LEU A 655 -2.20 14.46 18.46
CA LEU A 655 -1.74 13.09 18.15
C LEU A 655 -2.18 12.62 16.76
N LEU A 656 -3.20 13.25 16.16
CA LEU A 656 -3.81 12.80 14.91
C LEU A 656 -4.39 13.99 14.15
N VAL A 657 -3.99 14.18 12.88
CA VAL A 657 -4.45 15.28 12.02
C VAL A 657 -4.77 14.78 10.62
N PHE A 658 -5.58 15.55 9.88
CA PHE A 658 -5.72 15.35 8.44
C PHE A 658 -4.45 15.86 7.73
N ASP A 659 -3.95 15.07 6.78
CA ASP A 659 -2.84 15.45 5.90
C ASP A 659 -3.35 16.43 4.83
N GLU A 660 -3.05 17.72 5.01
CA GLU A 660 -3.51 18.82 4.13
C GLU A 660 -2.94 18.73 2.69
N VAL A 661 -1.90 17.92 2.45
CA VAL A 661 -1.23 17.84 1.13
C VAL A 661 -1.71 16.64 0.31
N GLY A 662 -1.89 15.48 0.92
CA GLY A 662 -2.41 14.29 0.23
C GLY A 662 -3.93 14.17 0.20
N THR A 663 -4.63 14.86 1.10
CA THR A 663 -6.09 14.71 1.25
C THR A 663 -6.86 15.36 0.09
N SER A 664 -7.90 14.67 -0.38
CA SER A 664 -8.66 15.08 -1.57
C SER A 664 -10.14 14.68 -1.48
N ALA A 665 -11.00 15.50 -2.10
CA ALA A 665 -12.43 15.25 -2.22
C ALA A 665 -12.86 15.55 -3.66
N ILE A 666 -13.56 14.61 -4.29
CA ILE A 666 -13.97 14.70 -5.70
C ILE A 666 -15.37 14.12 -5.90
N PHE A 667 -16.07 14.64 -6.90
CA PHE A 667 -17.36 14.12 -7.34
C PHE A 667 -17.19 13.38 -8.67
N GLU A 668 -17.36 12.06 -8.66
CA GLU A 668 -17.23 11.19 -9.85
C GLU A 668 -18.61 10.77 -10.43
N GLY A 669 -19.71 11.19 -9.79
CA GLY A 669 -21.07 10.93 -10.24
C GLY A 669 -21.53 11.78 -11.44
N ASN A 670 -22.80 11.65 -11.82
CA ASN A 670 -23.42 12.54 -12.81
C ASN A 670 -23.64 13.94 -12.19
N PRO A 671 -23.02 15.02 -12.69
CA PRO A 671 -23.19 16.36 -12.12
C PRO A 671 -24.55 16.98 -12.42
N GLN A 672 -25.36 16.39 -13.31
CA GLN A 672 -26.70 16.86 -13.64
C GLN A 672 -27.76 16.20 -12.72
N LEU A 673 -27.96 16.78 -11.54
CA LEU A 673 -29.03 16.37 -10.61
C LEU A 673 -30.40 16.87 -11.10
N VAL A 674 -31.48 16.46 -10.43
CA VAL A 674 -32.85 16.82 -10.82
C VAL A 674 -33.09 18.34 -10.75
N GLU A 675 -32.81 18.95 -9.60
CA GLU A 675 -33.03 20.39 -9.36
C GLU A 675 -31.77 21.26 -9.53
N TYR A 676 -30.57 20.67 -9.55
CA TYR A 676 -29.28 21.39 -9.49
C TYR A 676 -28.25 20.81 -10.47
N PHE A 677 -27.22 21.60 -10.79
CA PHE A 677 -25.93 21.08 -11.25
C PHE A 677 -24.94 21.09 -10.08
N VAL A 678 -24.12 20.04 -9.95
CA VAL A 678 -22.95 20.05 -9.06
C VAL A 678 -21.85 20.88 -9.71
N GLY A 679 -21.32 21.84 -8.98
CA GLY A 679 -20.18 22.66 -9.37
C GLY A 679 -18.87 22.13 -8.79
N ASP A 680 -17.99 23.03 -8.38
CA ASP A 680 -16.71 22.67 -7.78
C ASP A 680 -16.86 22.03 -6.38
N VAL A 681 -15.85 21.24 -6.01
CA VAL A 681 -15.70 20.62 -4.68
C VAL A 681 -14.42 21.13 -4.04
N ASP A 682 -14.53 21.61 -2.81
CA ASP A 682 -13.46 22.28 -2.06
C ASP A 682 -13.34 21.72 -0.63
N ILE A 683 -12.21 21.96 0.06
CA ILE A 683 -11.90 21.36 1.36
C ILE A 683 -11.28 22.39 2.31
N ASP A 684 -11.90 22.61 3.48
CA ASP A 684 -11.27 23.30 4.61
C ASP A 684 -10.74 22.30 5.65
N PHE A 685 -9.58 22.62 6.24
CA PHE A 685 -9.01 21.91 7.39
C PHE A 685 -9.02 22.80 8.63
N HIS A 686 -9.41 22.22 9.77
CA HIS A 686 -9.39 22.83 11.09
C HIS A 686 -8.68 21.89 12.06
N ASN A 687 -7.34 21.92 11.99
CA ASN A 687 -6.44 21.12 12.84
C ASN A 687 -6.12 21.81 14.19
N ASP A 688 -6.70 22.99 14.46
CA ASP A 688 -6.48 23.85 15.63
C ASP A 688 -7.39 23.54 16.84
N ARG A 689 -8.50 22.82 16.60
CA ARG A 689 -9.50 22.44 17.60
C ARG A 689 -9.03 21.23 18.44
N ASP A 690 -9.79 20.85 19.47
CA ASP A 690 -9.47 19.67 20.30
C ASP A 690 -9.34 18.37 19.49
N PHE A 691 -10.14 18.23 18.43
CA PHE A 691 -10.09 17.18 17.43
C PHE A 691 -9.89 17.80 16.04
N ALA A 692 -9.17 17.11 15.15
CA ALA A 692 -9.03 17.56 13.77
C ALA A 692 -10.36 17.43 13.02
N VAL A 693 -10.74 18.48 12.28
CA VAL A 693 -11.97 18.53 11.46
C VAL A 693 -11.62 18.86 10.00
N MET A 694 -12.20 18.12 9.06
CA MET A 694 -12.19 18.38 7.63
C MET A 694 -13.62 18.71 7.17
N ILE A 695 -13.78 19.75 6.34
CA ILE A 695 -15.08 20.16 5.82
C ILE A 695 -15.02 20.11 4.29
N VAL A 696 -15.76 19.17 3.69
CA VAL A 696 -15.92 19.09 2.23
C VAL A 696 -17.08 19.98 1.81
N LYS A 697 -16.83 20.95 0.93
CA LYS A 697 -17.83 21.88 0.38
C LYS A 697 -18.26 21.39 -1.00
N LEU A 698 -19.56 21.28 -1.23
CA LEU A 698 -20.14 21.03 -2.55
C LEU A 698 -20.90 22.26 -3.02
N GLN A 699 -20.51 22.80 -4.18
CA GLN A 699 -21.26 23.86 -4.87
C GLN A 699 -22.46 23.27 -5.62
N LEU A 700 -23.64 23.89 -5.52
CA LEU A 700 -24.88 23.49 -6.20
C LEU A 700 -25.55 24.69 -6.89
N LEU A 701 -25.73 24.60 -8.22
CA LEU A 701 -26.30 25.66 -9.06
C LEU A 701 -27.73 25.29 -9.50
N ARG A 702 -28.77 26.07 -9.16
CA ARG A 702 -30.16 25.67 -9.42
C ARG A 702 -30.55 25.68 -10.91
N ARG A 703 -31.27 24.63 -11.33
CA ARG A 703 -31.86 24.46 -12.67
C ARG A 703 -33.20 25.19 -12.80
N SER A 704 -33.17 26.52 -12.79
CA SER A 704 -34.33 27.42 -12.77
C SER A 704 -35.42 27.19 -13.84
N GLY A 705 -35.07 26.59 -14.98
CA GLY A 705 -35.94 26.48 -16.17
C GLY A 705 -37.31 25.83 -15.94
N PHE A 706 -37.43 24.82 -15.08
CA PHE A 706 -38.72 24.20 -14.74
C PHE A 706 -39.68 25.20 -14.07
N ILE A 707 -39.16 26.03 -13.18
CA ILE A 707 -39.92 27.02 -12.40
C ILE A 707 -40.29 28.22 -13.29
N ILE A 708 -39.39 28.61 -14.21
CA ILE A 708 -39.70 29.62 -15.24
C ILE A 708 -40.88 29.17 -16.10
N MET A 709 -40.85 27.94 -16.61
CA MET A 709 -41.90 27.39 -17.48
C MET A 709 -43.24 27.19 -16.77
N ASN A 710 -43.26 26.72 -15.53
CA ASN A 710 -44.50 26.33 -14.84
C ASN A 710 -45.06 27.38 -13.86
N VAL A 711 -44.26 28.39 -13.46
CA VAL A 711 -44.69 29.44 -12.51
C VAL A 711 -44.63 30.82 -13.16
N TYR A 712 -43.49 31.23 -13.72
CA TYR A 712 -43.34 32.60 -14.28
C TYR A 712 -44.15 32.80 -15.56
N ILE A 713 -44.12 31.87 -16.52
CA ILE A 713 -44.88 32.02 -17.76
C ILE A 713 -46.40 31.98 -17.52
N PRO A 714 -46.99 31.03 -16.76
CA PRO A 714 -48.43 31.03 -16.49
C PRO A 714 -48.90 32.23 -15.68
N SER A 715 -48.12 32.70 -14.69
CA SER A 715 -48.45 33.90 -13.93
C SER A 715 -48.43 35.17 -14.80
N LEU A 716 -47.44 35.31 -15.68
CA LEU A 716 -47.39 36.40 -16.67
C LEU A 716 -48.58 36.35 -17.64
N LEU A 717 -49.00 35.16 -18.09
CA LEU A 717 -50.17 35.00 -18.95
C LEU A 717 -51.48 35.37 -18.24
N LEU A 718 -51.66 34.99 -16.96
CA LEU A 718 -52.81 35.41 -16.16
C LEU A 718 -52.83 36.93 -15.94
N LEU A 719 -51.67 37.54 -15.70
CA LEU A 719 -51.51 38.99 -15.58
C LEU A 719 -51.90 39.72 -16.88
N VAL A 720 -51.49 39.19 -18.04
CA VAL A 720 -51.87 39.70 -19.37
C VAL A 720 -53.37 39.51 -19.65
N ILE A 721 -53.94 38.34 -19.32
CA ILE A 721 -55.39 38.09 -19.45
C ILE A 721 -56.19 39.08 -18.60
N SER A 722 -55.77 39.33 -17.35
CA SER A 722 -56.39 40.33 -16.48
C SER A 722 -56.22 41.75 -17.04
N TYR A 723 -55.07 42.11 -17.62
CA TYR A 723 -54.92 43.42 -18.28
C TYR A 723 -55.85 43.58 -19.51
N LEU A 724 -56.06 42.51 -20.29
CA LEU A 724 -56.91 42.53 -21.50
C LEU A 724 -58.41 42.77 -21.20
N THR A 725 -58.91 42.48 -20.00
CA THR A 725 -60.31 42.81 -19.62
C THR A 725 -60.58 44.33 -19.57
N LEU A 726 -59.53 45.16 -19.54
CA LEU A 726 -59.62 46.62 -19.70
C LEU A 726 -59.92 47.05 -21.14
N TYR A 727 -59.80 46.15 -22.12
CA TYR A 727 -60.14 46.38 -23.53
C TYR A 727 -61.53 45.85 -23.92
N PHE A 728 -62.13 44.98 -23.10
CA PHE A 728 -63.51 44.51 -23.30
C PHE A 728 -64.52 45.66 -23.21
N THR A 729 -65.67 45.51 -23.86
CA THR A 729 -66.70 46.55 -23.88
C THR A 729 -67.19 46.88 -22.47
N PRO A 730 -67.32 48.18 -22.12
CA PRO A 730 -67.73 48.60 -20.76
C PRO A 730 -69.18 48.20 -20.44
N THR A 731 -69.96 47.76 -21.43
CA THR A 731 -71.33 47.23 -21.25
C THR A 731 -71.38 45.99 -20.37
N ASN A 732 -70.35 45.14 -20.41
CA ASN A 732 -70.40 43.75 -19.93
C ASN A 732 -69.60 43.58 -18.62
N PHE A 733 -69.97 44.32 -17.58
CA PHE A 733 -69.29 44.33 -16.26
C PHE A 733 -69.07 42.92 -15.68
N GLN A 734 -70.11 42.08 -15.67
CA GLN A 734 -70.06 40.71 -15.12
C GLN A 734 -68.93 39.88 -15.73
N VAL A 735 -68.74 39.94 -17.06
CA VAL A 735 -67.69 39.17 -17.75
C VAL A 735 -66.29 39.66 -17.39
N ARG A 736 -66.11 40.99 -17.27
CA ARG A 736 -64.82 41.64 -16.96
C ARG A 736 -64.35 41.33 -15.53
N VAL A 737 -65.26 41.45 -14.56
CA VAL A 737 -64.96 41.13 -13.16
C VAL A 737 -64.81 39.63 -12.94
N LEU A 738 -65.67 38.79 -13.55
CA LEU A 738 -65.56 37.33 -13.42
C LEU A 738 -64.20 36.82 -13.94
N ALA A 739 -63.76 37.26 -15.13
CA ALA A 739 -62.47 36.87 -15.70
C ALA A 739 -61.26 37.35 -14.85
N SER A 740 -61.40 38.49 -14.17
CA SER A 740 -60.35 39.01 -13.28
C SER A 740 -60.34 38.28 -11.93
N LEU A 741 -61.51 37.92 -11.38
CA LEU A 741 -61.63 37.12 -10.15
C LEU A 741 -61.15 35.68 -10.34
N THR A 742 -61.44 35.04 -11.48
CA THR A 742 -60.89 33.70 -11.77
C THR A 742 -59.38 33.76 -11.95
N SER A 743 -58.85 34.80 -12.62
CA SER A 743 -57.40 35.03 -12.71
C SER A 743 -56.76 35.22 -11.34
N LEU A 744 -57.39 35.98 -10.44
CA LEU A 744 -56.94 36.17 -9.05
C LEU A 744 -56.91 34.85 -8.27
N LEU A 745 -57.96 34.03 -8.40
CA LEU A 745 -58.05 32.74 -7.72
C LEU A 745 -56.96 31.77 -8.20
N VAL A 746 -56.75 31.65 -9.52
CA VAL A 746 -55.67 30.80 -10.07
C VAL A 746 -54.29 31.34 -9.67
N MET A 747 -54.13 32.67 -9.57
CA MET A 747 -52.87 33.26 -9.12
C MET A 747 -52.59 32.95 -7.64
N ALA A 748 -53.62 32.97 -6.78
CA ALA A 748 -53.51 32.60 -5.37
C ALA A 748 -53.24 31.09 -5.18
N THR A 749 -53.80 30.21 -6.01
CA THR A 749 -53.46 28.77 -5.96
C THR A 749 -52.03 28.51 -6.43
N LEU A 750 -51.54 29.19 -7.47
CA LEU A 750 -50.14 29.10 -7.91
C LEU A 750 -49.15 29.59 -6.84
N PHE A 751 -49.47 30.68 -6.12
CA PHE A 751 -48.67 31.11 -4.96
C PHE A 751 -48.64 30.04 -3.86
N THR A 752 -49.80 29.49 -3.50
CA THR A 752 -49.89 28.44 -2.47
C THR A 752 -49.09 27.19 -2.88
N GLN A 753 -49.17 26.79 -4.15
CA GLN A 753 -48.45 25.65 -4.72
C GLN A 753 -46.93 25.86 -4.69
N ALA A 754 -46.44 26.99 -5.22
CA ALA A 754 -45.01 27.32 -5.26
C ALA A 754 -44.40 27.51 -3.85
N SER A 755 -45.20 28.01 -2.89
CA SER A 755 -44.78 28.10 -1.49
C SER A 755 -44.72 26.73 -0.81
N SER A 756 -45.63 25.80 -1.15
CA SER A 756 -45.69 24.46 -0.54
C SER A 756 -44.62 23.48 -1.03
N SER A 757 -44.05 23.69 -2.24
CA SER A 757 -42.97 22.86 -2.78
C SER A 757 -41.58 23.23 -2.26
N LEU A 758 -41.49 24.06 -1.22
CA LEU A 758 -40.24 24.61 -0.69
C LEU A 758 -40.27 24.64 0.85
N PRO A 759 -39.10 24.68 1.52
CA PRO A 759 -39.06 24.86 2.96
C PRO A 759 -39.64 26.24 3.34
N LYS A 760 -40.27 26.29 4.51
CA LYS A 760 -40.84 27.51 5.08
C LYS A 760 -39.73 28.40 5.62
N THR A 761 -39.53 29.56 4.99
CA THR A 761 -38.54 30.57 5.38
C THR A 761 -39.22 31.74 6.08
N SER A 762 -38.51 32.41 6.99
CA SER A 762 -38.96 33.68 7.60
C SER A 762 -38.76 34.90 6.71
N TYR A 763 -37.90 34.78 5.70
CA TYR A 763 -37.63 35.79 4.67
C TYR A 763 -38.40 35.48 3.37
N PHE A 764 -38.76 36.54 2.64
CA PHE A 764 -39.32 36.43 1.29
C PHE A 764 -38.28 35.94 0.28
N LYS A 765 -38.71 35.07 -0.64
CA LYS A 765 -37.96 34.62 -1.81
C LYS A 765 -38.34 35.49 -3.02
N MET A 766 -37.49 35.60 -4.03
CA MET A 766 -37.84 36.39 -5.24
C MET A 766 -39.14 35.91 -5.90
N VAL A 767 -39.38 34.60 -5.97
CA VAL A 767 -40.66 34.05 -6.45
C VAL A 767 -41.89 34.51 -5.63
N ASP A 768 -41.76 34.69 -4.31
CA ASP A 768 -42.87 35.17 -3.47
C ASP A 768 -43.19 36.63 -3.81
N VAL A 769 -42.16 37.46 -4.00
CA VAL A 769 -42.28 38.87 -4.40
C VAL A 769 -42.97 39.00 -5.76
N TRP A 770 -42.58 38.17 -6.73
CA TRP A 770 -43.22 38.12 -8.06
C TRP A 770 -44.71 37.77 -7.98
N LEU A 771 -45.04 36.70 -7.25
CA LEU A 771 -46.42 36.17 -7.18
C LEU A 771 -47.35 37.07 -6.36
N LEU A 772 -46.90 37.59 -5.21
CA LEU A 772 -47.67 38.54 -4.40
C LEU A 772 -47.92 39.86 -5.14
N SER A 773 -46.92 40.36 -5.88
CA SER A 773 -47.09 41.56 -6.72
C SER A 773 -48.08 41.31 -7.87
N SER A 774 -48.06 40.12 -8.48
CA SER A 774 -49.02 39.73 -9.52
C SER A 774 -50.47 39.67 -8.98
N ILE A 775 -50.67 39.12 -7.78
CA ILE A 775 -51.96 39.12 -7.07
C ILE A 775 -52.44 40.57 -6.83
N PHE A 776 -51.53 41.45 -6.36
CA PHE A 776 -51.84 42.85 -6.11
C PHE A 776 -52.23 43.63 -7.38
N PHE A 777 -51.57 43.39 -8.51
CA PHE A 777 -51.96 44.01 -9.79
C PHE A 777 -53.33 43.54 -10.28
N ILE A 778 -53.67 42.25 -10.16
CA ILE A 778 -55.00 41.73 -10.52
C ILE A 778 -56.07 42.34 -9.59
N PHE A 779 -55.78 42.52 -8.30
CA PHE A 779 -56.66 43.21 -7.36
C PHE A 779 -56.92 44.68 -7.77
N ILE A 780 -55.88 45.43 -8.17
CA ILE A 780 -56.04 46.79 -8.72
C ILE A 780 -56.94 46.81 -9.96
N ILE A 781 -56.81 45.83 -10.86
CA ILE A 781 -57.66 45.71 -12.06
C ILE A 781 -59.12 45.44 -11.69
N ILE A 782 -59.39 44.64 -10.66
CA ILE A 782 -60.76 44.42 -10.14
C ILE A 782 -61.34 45.70 -9.55
N VAL A 783 -60.60 46.41 -8.70
CA VAL A 783 -61.02 47.72 -8.14
C VAL A 783 -61.34 48.70 -9.27
N LEU A 784 -60.46 48.78 -10.28
CA LEU A 784 -60.66 49.59 -11.47
C LEU A 784 -61.91 49.23 -12.28
N HIS A 785 -62.26 47.94 -12.40
CA HIS A 785 -63.53 47.55 -13.02
C HIS A 785 -64.74 48.09 -12.25
N THR A 786 -64.74 48.01 -10.92
CA THR A 786 -65.84 48.54 -10.10
C THR A 786 -65.99 50.05 -10.22
N ILE A 787 -64.87 50.79 -10.29
CA ILE A 787 -64.85 52.24 -10.54
C ILE A 787 -65.44 52.56 -11.93
N ILE A 788 -65.01 51.84 -12.98
CA ILE A 788 -65.51 52.09 -14.35
C ILE A 788 -67.02 51.86 -14.45
N ASP A 789 -67.58 50.83 -13.82
CA ASP A 789 -69.02 50.57 -13.88
C ASP A 789 -69.83 51.52 -12.98
N ARG A 790 -69.31 51.88 -11.79
CA ARG A 790 -69.95 52.87 -10.91
C ARG A 790 -69.98 54.28 -11.51
N VAL A 791 -68.98 54.65 -12.31
CA VAL A 791 -68.97 55.91 -13.09
C VAL A 791 -69.93 55.84 -14.29
N ARG A 792 -70.16 54.66 -14.87
CA ARG A 792 -71.16 54.44 -15.94
C ARG A 792 -72.59 54.53 -15.42
N GLU A 793 -72.86 54.04 -14.21
CA GLU A 793 -74.19 54.06 -13.58
C GLU A 793 -74.76 55.48 -13.36
N TRP A 794 -73.93 56.52 -13.50
CA TRP A 794 -74.35 57.93 -13.52
C TRP A 794 -74.90 58.42 -14.87
N GLU A 795 -75.09 57.56 -15.89
CA GLU A 795 -75.89 57.88 -17.08
C GLU A 795 -77.40 57.80 -16.77
N PRO A 796 -78.16 58.92 -16.75
CA PRO A 796 -79.59 58.88 -16.44
C PRO A 796 -80.42 58.30 -17.59
N ALA A 797 -81.21 57.26 -17.30
CA ALA A 797 -82.06 56.59 -18.29
C ALA A 797 -83.31 57.42 -18.65
N VAL A 798 -83.35 57.97 -19.87
CA VAL A 798 -84.54 58.64 -20.43
C VAL A 798 -84.73 58.30 -21.91
N GLN A 799 -85.55 57.29 -22.22
CA GLN A 799 -86.45 57.24 -23.40
C GLN A 799 -87.24 55.91 -23.53
N THR A 800 -88.30 55.76 -22.75
CA THR A 800 -89.46 54.89 -23.07
C THR A 800 -90.70 55.38 -22.32
N ASN A 801 -91.60 56.08 -23.01
CA ASN A 801 -93.07 56.23 -22.77
C ASN A 801 -93.59 57.61 -23.22
N ALA A 802 -94.15 57.70 -24.44
CA ALA A 802 -95.25 58.63 -24.81
C ALA A 802 -95.61 58.50 -26.31
N SER A 803 -96.67 57.76 -26.66
CA SER A 803 -97.29 57.84 -28.01
C SER A 803 -98.75 57.37 -28.05
N SER A 804 -99.61 57.98 -27.24
CA SER A 804 -101.05 58.12 -27.49
C SER A 804 -101.50 59.47 -26.90
N ALA A 805 -102.47 60.20 -27.46
CA ALA A 805 -103.38 59.94 -28.58
C ALA A 805 -103.29 61.09 -29.64
N PRO A 806 -104.07 61.08 -30.75
CA PRO A 806 -103.83 61.96 -31.91
C PRO A 806 -104.72 63.25 -31.84
N PRO A 807 -104.96 64.04 -32.92
CA PRO A 807 -104.44 65.41 -32.95
C PRO A 807 -105.51 66.52 -33.13
N MET A 808 -105.12 67.80 -33.00
CA MET A 808 -105.30 68.85 -34.04
C MET A 808 -105.10 70.31 -33.54
N LYS A 809 -104.12 71.01 -34.15
CA LYS A 809 -103.96 72.48 -34.31
C LYS A 809 -104.03 73.47 -33.12
N LEU A 810 -102.93 74.23 -33.01
CA LEU A 810 -102.84 75.71 -32.93
C LEU A 810 -103.30 76.44 -31.64
N GLY A 811 -102.43 77.30 -31.09
CA GLY A 811 -102.80 78.33 -30.09
C GLY A 811 -101.70 78.69 -29.08
N GLU A 812 -101.47 80.00 -28.85
CA GLU A 812 -100.41 80.57 -27.99
C GLU A 812 -100.74 80.68 -26.47
N THR A 813 -99.71 80.49 -25.64
CA THR A 813 -99.37 81.17 -24.34
C THR A 813 -100.35 81.39 -23.16
N THR A 814 -100.07 80.70 -22.02
CA THR A 814 -100.02 81.20 -20.59
C THR A 814 -101.32 81.73 -19.89
N PRO A 815 -101.41 82.02 -18.54
CA PRO A 815 -100.40 82.05 -17.43
C PRO A 815 -100.77 81.52 -15.99
N ALA A 816 -99.75 81.40 -15.09
CA ALA A 816 -99.62 81.72 -13.62
C ALA A 816 -100.41 81.13 -12.38
N SER A 817 -99.64 80.66 -11.35
CA SER A 817 -99.66 80.98 -9.85
C SER A 817 -100.36 80.14 -8.70
N SER A 818 -99.71 80.09 -7.49
CA SER A 818 -100.15 79.74 -6.06
C SER A 818 -100.25 78.26 -5.54
N GLU A 819 -100.30 77.83 -4.23
CA GLU A 819 -99.68 78.21 -2.89
C GLU A 819 -99.95 77.19 -1.68
N LYS A 820 -99.09 77.15 -0.61
CA LYS A 820 -99.29 76.75 0.86
C LYS A 820 -99.71 75.29 1.31
N SER A 821 -99.64 74.78 2.59
CA SER A 821 -98.80 74.95 3.84
C SER A 821 -99.10 73.90 5.01
N SER A 822 -98.26 73.81 6.09
CA SER A 822 -98.51 73.32 7.53
C SER A 822 -98.77 71.79 7.87
N SER A 823 -98.63 71.18 9.10
CA SER A 823 -97.88 71.38 10.40
C SER A 823 -98.20 70.31 11.55
N SER A 824 -97.35 70.12 12.62
CA SER A 824 -97.66 69.74 14.07
C SER A 824 -97.36 68.32 14.75
N ASN A 825 -96.47 68.27 15.79
CA ASN A 825 -96.47 67.53 17.13
C ASN A 825 -96.28 65.95 17.28
N THR A 826 -95.93 65.24 18.42
CA THR A 826 -95.39 65.46 19.84
C THR A 826 -95.04 64.16 20.70
N VAL A 827 -94.03 64.23 21.63
CA VAL A 827 -93.88 63.62 23.05
C VAL A 827 -93.38 62.15 23.36
N HIS A 828 -92.73 61.96 24.55
CA HIS A 828 -91.98 60.78 25.16
C HIS A 828 -92.59 60.23 26.50
N PRO A 829 -92.05 59.15 27.17
CA PRO A 829 -91.26 59.32 28.45
C PRO A 829 -90.25 58.21 28.94
N THR A 830 -89.23 58.60 29.76
CA THR A 830 -88.57 57.92 30.97
C THR A 830 -87.96 56.48 30.93
N THR A 831 -86.94 56.03 31.73
CA THR A 831 -86.12 56.56 32.88
C THR A 831 -84.81 55.74 33.15
N GLU A 832 -83.71 56.42 33.52
CA GLU A 832 -82.74 56.23 34.66
C GLU A 832 -82.19 54.83 35.12
N THR A 833 -81.00 54.65 35.76
CA THR A 833 -79.92 55.55 36.31
C THR A 833 -78.55 54.81 36.38
N GLY A 834 -77.40 55.51 36.46
CA GLY A 834 -76.08 54.90 36.80
C GLY A 834 -74.81 55.71 36.42
N GLU A 835 -74.33 56.59 37.30
CA GLU A 835 -73.24 57.59 37.10
C GLU A 835 -71.98 57.29 37.96
N THR A 836 -70.76 57.86 37.82
CA THR A 836 -70.07 58.72 36.80
C THR A 836 -68.52 58.69 36.97
N THR A 837 -67.80 59.41 36.08
CA THR A 837 -66.37 59.84 36.04
C THR A 837 -65.45 58.99 35.15
N GLY A 838 -64.72 59.53 34.15
CA GLY A 838 -64.65 60.89 33.58
C GLY A 838 -64.03 60.88 32.16
N PRO A 839 -64.11 61.96 31.37
CA PRO A 839 -64.14 61.90 29.89
C PRO A 839 -62.77 62.10 29.19
N PRO A 840 -62.64 61.97 27.85
CA PRO A 840 -63.71 61.72 26.86
C PRO A 840 -63.51 60.49 25.94
N ASP A 841 -64.58 60.15 25.21
CA ASP A 841 -64.55 59.20 24.10
C ASP A 841 -63.67 59.68 22.92
N VAL A 842 -63.08 58.71 22.21
CA VAL A 842 -62.48 58.91 20.89
C VAL A 842 -63.38 58.26 19.85
N GLU A 843 -64.50 58.91 19.55
CA GLU A 843 -65.35 58.58 18.40
C GLU A 843 -64.64 58.94 17.07
N GLU A 844 -65.07 58.33 15.96
CA GLU A 844 -64.33 58.27 14.69
C GLU A 844 -63.90 59.64 14.11
N PRO A 845 -62.58 59.91 13.98
CA PRO A 845 -62.10 61.07 13.25
C PRO A 845 -61.70 60.72 11.80
N SER A 846 -62.19 61.54 10.87
CA SER A 846 -61.69 61.73 9.48
C SER A 846 -62.31 60.93 8.32
N GLN A 847 -63.64 60.94 8.22
CA GLN A 847 -64.34 60.92 6.92
C GLN A 847 -64.05 62.23 6.12
N ARG A 848 -62.76 62.51 5.85
CA ARG A 848 -62.25 63.85 5.48
C ARG A 848 -61.00 63.83 4.59
N TRP A 849 -60.81 62.75 3.82
CA TRP A 849 -59.68 62.57 2.89
C TRP A 849 -60.10 62.41 1.41
N TRP A 850 -61.40 62.50 1.10
CA TRP A 850 -61.90 62.47 -0.28
C TRP A 850 -61.85 63.84 -1.00
N ASP A 851 -61.55 64.92 -0.27
CA ASP A 851 -61.49 66.31 -0.79
C ASP A 851 -60.27 66.61 -1.70
N SER A 852 -59.48 65.60 -2.07
CA SER A 852 -58.24 65.76 -2.86
C SER A 852 -58.17 64.91 -4.14
N MET A 853 -59.31 64.58 -4.75
CA MET A 853 -59.34 64.03 -6.12
C MET A 853 -60.39 64.70 -7.04
N ASP A 854 -60.75 65.96 -6.76
CA ASP A 854 -61.44 66.80 -7.76
C ASP A 854 -60.41 67.56 -8.62
N LEU A 855 -60.20 67.03 -9.83
CA LEU A 855 -59.58 67.76 -10.94
C LEU A 855 -60.39 67.55 -12.24
N CYS A 856 -61.73 67.52 -12.11
CA CYS A 856 -62.63 67.42 -13.25
C CYS A 856 -64.01 68.12 -13.09
N MET A 857 -64.39 68.58 -11.88
CA MET A 857 -65.73 69.10 -11.56
C MET A 857 -65.82 70.62 -11.35
N ARG A 858 -64.78 71.40 -11.70
CA ARG A 858 -64.79 72.87 -11.58
C ARG A 858 -64.56 73.64 -12.88
N GLU A 859 -65.51 73.53 -13.82
CA GLU A 859 -65.79 74.63 -14.77
C GLU A 859 -67.22 74.51 -15.39
N ALA A 860 -68.25 74.74 -14.57
CA ALA A 860 -69.66 74.58 -14.97
C ALA A 860 -70.66 75.50 -14.22
N VAL A 861 -70.28 76.73 -13.86
CA VAL A 861 -71.20 77.73 -13.27
C VAL A 861 -71.15 79.05 -14.05
N ALA A 862 -71.56 79.00 -15.32
CA ALA A 862 -71.99 80.15 -16.11
C ALA A 862 -72.66 79.69 -17.42
N TRP A 863 -73.86 80.20 -17.70
CA TRP A 863 -74.60 80.10 -18.97
C TRP A 863 -75.07 78.72 -19.47
N ILE A 864 -76.23 78.74 -20.14
CA ILE A 864 -76.88 77.57 -20.75
C ILE A 864 -76.51 77.50 -22.24
N PRO A 865 -76.00 76.34 -22.70
CA PRO A 865 -76.31 75.86 -24.04
C PRO A 865 -76.83 74.41 -24.05
N SER A 866 -77.35 74.00 -25.21
CA SER A 866 -78.18 72.82 -25.46
C SER A 866 -77.68 71.45 -24.95
N VAL A 867 -78.65 70.63 -24.50
CA VAL A 867 -78.51 69.26 -23.98
C VAL A 867 -77.59 68.34 -24.82
N GLY A 868 -77.55 68.53 -26.14
CA GLY A 868 -76.72 67.72 -27.03
C GLY A 868 -75.20 67.81 -26.81
N GLN A 869 -74.68 68.93 -26.28
CA GLN A 869 -73.23 69.06 -26.03
C GLN A 869 -72.78 68.38 -24.74
N GLN A 870 -73.67 68.27 -23.74
CA GLN A 870 -73.33 67.77 -22.41
C GLN A 870 -73.01 66.27 -22.44
N GLN A 871 -73.84 65.50 -23.13
CA GLN A 871 -73.67 64.05 -23.37
C GLN A 871 -72.37 63.73 -24.14
N GLN A 872 -71.94 64.63 -25.03
CA GLN A 872 -70.70 64.52 -25.80
C GLN A 872 -69.44 65.02 -25.05
N ARG A 873 -69.61 65.65 -23.87
CA ARG A 873 -68.53 66.04 -22.95
C ARG A 873 -68.35 64.97 -21.87
N GLN A 874 -69.43 64.37 -21.36
CA GLN A 874 -69.38 63.24 -20.43
C GLN A 874 -68.76 61.97 -21.04
N ARG A 875 -69.13 61.58 -22.27
CA ARG A 875 -68.46 60.46 -22.97
C ARG A 875 -66.95 60.62 -23.08
N ARG A 876 -66.48 61.84 -23.38
CA ARG A 876 -65.03 62.17 -23.43
C ARG A 876 -64.35 62.13 -22.05
N CYS A 877 -65.09 62.24 -20.95
CA CYS A 877 -64.54 62.01 -19.60
C CYS A 877 -64.41 60.51 -19.31
N PHE A 878 -65.44 59.72 -19.65
CA PHE A 878 -65.46 58.26 -19.50
C PHE A 878 -64.35 57.57 -20.30
N GLU A 879 -64.18 57.95 -21.58
CA GLU A 879 -63.08 57.49 -22.43
C GLU A 879 -61.71 57.86 -21.87
N LYS A 880 -61.55 59.07 -21.31
CA LYS A 880 -60.32 59.50 -20.64
C LYS A 880 -59.99 58.66 -19.41
N ILE A 881 -60.97 58.30 -18.58
CA ILE A 881 -60.76 57.46 -17.39
C ILE A 881 -60.28 56.07 -17.82
N ILE A 882 -60.93 55.46 -18.81
CA ILE A 882 -60.53 54.15 -19.35
C ILE A 882 -59.13 54.20 -19.98
N LEU A 883 -58.80 55.27 -20.71
CA LEU A 883 -57.47 55.47 -21.29
C LEU A 883 -56.38 55.64 -20.22
N TRP A 884 -56.61 56.52 -19.24
CA TRP A 884 -55.70 56.75 -18.10
C TRP A 884 -55.42 55.45 -17.35
N ALA A 885 -56.45 54.65 -17.09
CA ALA A 885 -56.30 53.45 -16.30
C ALA A 885 -55.55 52.32 -17.04
N ARG A 886 -55.73 52.20 -18.36
CA ARG A 886 -54.88 51.31 -19.20
C ARG A 886 -53.41 51.74 -19.13
N VAL A 887 -53.13 53.03 -19.31
CA VAL A 887 -51.76 53.58 -19.28
C VAL A 887 -51.13 53.43 -17.89
N LEU A 888 -51.86 53.71 -16.82
CA LEU A 888 -51.36 53.63 -15.45
C LEU A 888 -51.03 52.18 -15.04
N VAL A 889 -51.92 51.22 -15.30
CA VAL A 889 -51.67 49.81 -14.99
C VAL A 889 -50.48 49.28 -15.81
N LEU A 890 -50.40 49.61 -17.11
CA LEU A 890 -49.29 49.21 -17.96
C LEU A 890 -47.96 49.82 -17.48
N PHE A 891 -47.95 51.11 -17.11
CA PHE A 891 -46.77 51.80 -16.59
C PHE A 891 -46.26 51.17 -15.29
N LEU A 892 -47.14 50.92 -14.32
CA LEU A 892 -46.76 50.31 -13.04
C LEU A 892 -46.26 48.86 -13.23
N LEU A 893 -46.86 48.09 -14.13
CA LEU A 893 -46.47 46.72 -14.46
C LEU A 893 -45.08 46.68 -15.13
N VAL A 894 -44.81 47.59 -16.07
CA VAL A 894 -43.49 47.73 -16.72
C VAL A 894 -42.43 48.20 -15.72
N LEU A 895 -42.74 49.21 -14.89
CA LEU A 895 -41.84 49.70 -13.84
C LEU A 895 -41.47 48.60 -12.83
N PHE A 896 -42.48 47.83 -12.37
CA PHE A 896 -42.24 46.67 -11.50
C PHE A 896 -41.33 45.64 -12.17
N ASN A 897 -41.57 45.28 -13.43
CA ASN A 897 -40.72 44.32 -14.14
C ASN A 897 -39.27 44.82 -14.26
N ILE A 898 -39.04 46.10 -14.57
CA ILE A 898 -37.69 46.66 -14.63
C ILE A 898 -36.99 46.56 -13.27
N VAL A 899 -37.64 46.98 -12.19
CA VAL A 899 -37.07 46.92 -10.82
C VAL A 899 -36.85 45.48 -10.36
N TYR A 900 -37.79 44.58 -10.65
CA TYR A 900 -37.68 43.16 -10.29
C TYR A 900 -36.52 42.48 -11.01
N TRP A 901 -36.45 42.57 -12.35
CA TRP A 901 -35.40 41.90 -13.11
C TRP A 901 -34.02 42.54 -12.92
N THR A 902 -33.92 43.83 -12.63
CA THR A 902 -32.63 44.44 -12.22
C THR A 902 -32.17 43.99 -10.84
N LEU A 903 -33.07 43.65 -9.90
CA LEU A 903 -32.73 43.06 -8.60
C LEU A 903 -32.46 41.55 -8.64
N VAL A 904 -32.75 40.88 -9.77
CA VAL A 904 -32.50 39.44 -10.00
C VAL A 904 -31.26 39.20 -10.86
N LEU A 905 -30.82 40.20 -11.63
CA LEU A 905 -29.67 40.13 -12.56
C LEU A 905 -28.45 40.96 -12.08
N ALA A 906 -28.45 41.42 -10.83
CA ALA A 906 -27.38 42.19 -10.19
C ALA A 906 -26.95 41.55 -8.86
#